data_AF-A0A813NRA2-F1
#
_entry.id   AF-A0A813NRA2-F1
#
_cell.length_a   1.000
_cell.length_b   1.000
_cell.length_c   1.000
_cell.angle_alpha   90.00
_cell.angle_beta   90.00
_cell.angle_gamma   90.00
#
_symmetry.space_group_name_H-M   'P 1'
#
loop_
_entity.id
_entity.type
_entity.pdbx_description
1 polymer ?
#
loop_
_entity_poly.entity_id
_entity_poly.type
_entity_poly.pdbx_seq_one_letter_code
_entity_poly.pdbx_strand_id
1 'polypeptide(L)'
;MSTGKDFSVYKWYADLIDEQTDNVTIIYLGELQWKFVKLRFTNILQFLQKVTLISHATFSNYQPPIFDENSFIINSTNLSGRWSTTSACIREKLYENANGYIVWECLMPSASGKIELDGTTNQGLGYVERLTTTLKPWQMPINILRWGRFLSNNHSIVWIRWEGEEEKFLIFHNGLKYVGGIIDDDRIEFGTYRLMLEDKFTLRNGPLVKTVFDKFSTIKQLFPAGFLNMKECKWQTRSELFENTRCISKGWSIHENVQFQPKLPVLGKIFYGSLFTIVIPLLLSIWAKQTEHYIHLPILTNPFVGTTFICLGFVLMITAMSDLWFKGHGLPMNAYPPPKLVTNGVYKLFSHPIYIGSSLTCFGLSITCQSKSGFWLVSPILTLAWLALVHGYENEDLQKRFPDVVWKRLVDLPENVNMKSQFNDIVSAYCLVLIPWLVLYQLVIFVGPSANCISTYLQFESNIPVIEWTEFFYLLAYPFVALVPLVLQTKQQIRSFIIDGLLNISIGIYLQFILPFVAVPKAFVPQTFLGEILLHERDLDGPTGAFPSFHVSWAFLCAHHYTRAFPKHRSAFYILSALISASCVTTGMHSIIDVIAGYLLFLICIKRQQIWQYLRRYFENLANSWAAYRIGPLRIINNSLYVFLSAASGAYLVCSLPGNNYAMLFVSISSLFGGAVCGQLLESSSGLSRPFGYFGFVTGGLVGSIAASWLFHIPILSFLSASALANPWIQATGRLRCVAQGCCHGRRTNPFLGILVTNPHSRVCSLSQLHNKHIHITPAYSILANALIGMLLWRLWYSEVSLCLIISLYFILIGLSRFVEERFRGEVQTMICRRLKIYQWGSIAFVCIGICFSMLPFNDKVSLHLNGKYEYVIPSIIFGCITASAMGVDFPESTKRFSRLAD
;
A
#
# COMPACT_ATOMS: atom_id res chain seq x y z
N MET A 1 -19.04 33.79 19.27
CA MET A 1 -20.06 32.83 19.75
C MET A 1 -19.34 31.66 20.40
N SER A 2 -19.52 31.47 21.71
CA SER A 2 -18.91 30.38 22.47
C SER A 2 -19.53 29.05 22.03
N THR A 3 -18.72 28.17 21.45
CA THR A 3 -19.10 26.76 21.27
C THR A 3 -19.09 26.11 22.66
N GLY A 4 -20.22 26.20 23.36
CA GLY A 4 -20.44 25.47 24.60
C GLY A 4 -20.12 23.99 24.37
N LYS A 5 -19.15 23.45 25.11
CA LYS A 5 -18.78 22.04 25.01
C LYS A 5 -19.94 21.21 25.56
N ASP A 6 -20.67 20.55 24.69
CA ASP A 6 -21.85 19.73 25.02
C ASP A 6 -21.53 18.52 25.93
N PHE A 7 -20.26 18.16 26.13
CA PHE A 7 -19.86 17.00 26.93
C PHE A 7 -18.52 17.26 27.67
N SER A 8 -18.47 16.93 28.95
CA SER A 8 -17.23 16.85 29.72
C SER A 8 -17.31 15.81 30.84
N VAL A 9 -16.21 15.12 31.08
CA VAL A 9 -16.00 14.23 32.21
C VAL A 9 -14.77 14.67 32.96
N TYR A 10 -14.93 14.80 34.26
CA TYR A 10 -13.88 15.07 35.22
C TYR A 10 -13.91 13.97 36.27
N LYS A 11 -12.89 13.11 36.28
CA LYS A 11 -12.85 11.89 37.09
C LYS A 11 -11.55 11.82 37.87
N TRP A 12 -11.66 11.53 39.16
CA TRP A 12 -10.58 11.15 40.05
C TRP A 12 -10.57 9.64 40.25
N TYR A 13 -9.37 9.10 40.38
CA TYR A 13 -9.12 7.74 40.81
C TYR A 13 -8.09 7.79 41.93
N ALA A 14 -8.41 7.14 43.05
CA ALA A 14 -7.48 6.91 44.13
C ALA A 14 -7.55 5.43 44.53
N ASP A 15 -6.40 4.82 44.79
CA ASP A 15 -6.34 3.48 45.37
C ASP A 15 -5.41 3.42 46.58
N LEU A 16 -5.59 2.36 47.37
CA LEU A 16 -4.74 1.99 48.49
C LEU A 16 -4.72 0.48 48.61
N ILE A 17 -3.54 -0.09 48.83
CA ILE A 17 -3.36 -1.48 49.24
C ILE A 17 -2.85 -1.48 50.66
N ASP A 18 -3.60 -2.11 51.55
CA ASP A 18 -3.25 -2.23 52.96
C ASP A 18 -2.00 -3.09 53.16
N GLU A 19 -1.04 -2.62 53.95
CA GLU A 19 0.25 -3.28 54.13
C GLU A 19 0.17 -4.60 54.91
N GLN A 20 -0.85 -4.77 55.76
CA GLN A 20 -0.99 -5.96 56.61
C GLN A 20 -1.89 -7.02 55.99
N THR A 21 -2.95 -6.59 55.33
CA THR A 21 -4.03 -7.47 54.85
C THR A 21 -4.03 -7.68 53.33
N ASP A 22 -3.23 -6.91 52.58
CA ASP A 22 -3.27 -6.81 51.11
C ASP A 22 -4.64 -6.42 50.54
N ASN A 23 -5.56 -5.92 51.39
CA ASN A 23 -6.88 -5.48 50.98
C ASN A 23 -6.76 -4.26 50.06
N VAL A 24 -7.49 -4.26 48.95
CA VAL A 24 -7.49 -3.15 47.99
C VAL A 24 -8.72 -2.30 48.22
N THR A 25 -8.54 -0.99 48.35
CA THR A 25 -9.63 -0.01 48.28
C THR A 25 -9.41 0.90 47.07
N ILE A 26 -10.38 0.97 46.17
CA ILE A 26 -10.37 1.83 44.99
C ILE A 26 -11.55 2.80 45.09
N ILE A 27 -11.29 4.09 44.92
CA ILE A 27 -12.26 5.16 45.00
C ILE A 27 -12.27 5.93 43.68
N TYR A 28 -13.45 6.02 43.09
CA TYR A 28 -13.74 6.86 41.94
C TYR A 28 -14.66 8.00 42.36
N LEU A 29 -14.29 9.23 42.02
CA LEU A 29 -15.10 10.44 42.27
C LEU A 29 -15.15 11.24 40.99
N GLY A 30 -16.27 11.87 40.66
CA GLY A 30 -16.27 12.71 39.47
C GLY A 30 -17.57 13.42 39.16
N GLU A 31 -17.48 14.23 38.12
CA GLU A 31 -18.58 14.95 37.51
C GLU A 31 -18.62 14.65 36.00
N LEU A 32 -19.81 14.31 35.53
CA LEU A 32 -20.15 14.16 34.12
C LEU A 32 -21.15 15.27 33.77
N GLN A 33 -20.80 16.11 32.80
CA GLN A 33 -21.71 17.06 32.20
C GLN A 33 -22.02 16.62 30.77
N TRP A 34 -23.30 16.46 30.46
CA TRP A 34 -23.77 16.17 29.10
C TRP A 34 -25.01 16.99 28.78
N LYS A 35 -24.86 17.97 27.88
CA LYS A 35 -25.88 19.00 27.59
C LYS A 35 -26.36 19.67 28.89
N PHE A 36 -27.63 19.50 29.23
CA PHE A 36 -28.26 20.05 30.43
C PHE A 36 -28.16 19.14 31.67
N VAL A 37 -27.64 17.91 31.51
CA VAL A 37 -27.56 16.92 32.59
C VAL A 37 -26.18 17.00 33.23
N LYS A 38 -26.15 17.20 34.55
CA LYS A 38 -24.93 17.18 35.38
C LYS A 38 -25.07 16.08 36.42
N LEU A 39 -24.25 15.04 36.30
CA LEU A 39 -24.22 13.89 37.22
C LEU A 39 -22.93 13.92 38.00
N ARG A 40 -23.04 13.83 39.32
CA ARG A 40 -21.90 13.66 40.22
C ARG A 40 -21.95 12.26 40.78
N PHE A 41 -20.82 11.59 40.86
CA PHE A 41 -20.78 10.20 41.31
C PHE A 41 -19.61 9.92 42.24
N THR A 42 -19.85 8.97 43.13
CA THR A 42 -18.84 8.35 43.99
C THR A 42 -19.01 6.84 43.85
N ASN A 43 -17.92 6.11 43.55
CA ASN A 43 -17.91 4.65 43.50
C ASN A 43 -16.71 4.11 44.28
N ILE A 44 -16.99 3.28 45.27
CA ILE A 44 -16.00 2.66 46.14
C ILE A 44 -16.01 1.16 45.87
N LEU A 45 -14.84 0.59 45.66
CA LEU A 45 -14.60 -0.84 45.51
C LEU A 45 -13.64 -1.30 46.58
N GLN A 46 -14.04 -2.29 47.36
CA GLN A 46 -13.17 -2.99 48.29
C GLN A 46 -12.99 -4.43 47.83
N PHE A 47 -11.75 -4.88 47.82
CA PHE A 47 -11.40 -6.28 47.59
C PHE A 47 -10.74 -6.81 48.84
N LEU A 48 -11.51 -7.60 49.59
CA LEU A 48 -11.14 -8.10 50.91
C LEU A 48 -10.62 -9.53 50.80
N GLN A 49 -9.49 -9.79 51.47
CA GLN A 49 -8.85 -11.10 51.58
C GLN A 49 -8.62 -11.80 50.23
N LYS A 50 -8.48 -11.03 49.15
CA LYS A 50 -8.29 -11.52 47.77
C LYS A 50 -9.45 -12.37 47.22
N VAL A 51 -10.63 -12.33 47.85
CA VAL A 51 -11.80 -13.15 47.47
C VAL A 51 -13.08 -12.33 47.37
N THR A 52 -13.36 -11.44 48.33
CA THR A 52 -14.66 -10.76 48.42
C THR A 52 -14.59 -9.37 47.82
N LEU A 53 -15.38 -9.12 46.76
CA LEU A 53 -15.53 -7.80 46.15
C LEU A 53 -16.80 -7.10 46.65
N ILE A 54 -16.65 -5.96 47.31
CA ILE A 54 -17.75 -5.10 47.76
C ILE A 54 -17.72 -3.83 46.91
N SER A 55 -18.88 -3.41 46.37
CA SER A 55 -18.98 -2.19 45.56
C SER A 55 -20.19 -1.34 45.93
N HIS A 56 -19.92 -0.07 46.23
CA HIS A 56 -20.92 0.94 46.58
C HIS A 56 -20.81 2.14 45.61
N ALA A 57 -21.87 2.42 44.87
CA ALA A 57 -21.95 3.55 43.95
C ALA A 57 -23.14 4.46 44.31
N THR A 58 -22.91 5.77 44.38
CA THR A 58 -23.92 6.78 44.74
C THR A 58 -23.82 8.03 43.84
N PHE A 59 -24.94 8.73 43.64
CA PHE A 59 -25.03 9.96 42.83
C PHE A 59 -25.24 11.26 43.67
N SER A 60 -25.37 11.14 44.98
CA SER A 60 -25.76 12.24 45.88
C SER A 60 -24.64 12.73 46.81
N ASN A 61 -23.61 11.91 47.08
CA ASN A 61 -22.63 12.14 48.16
C ASN A 61 -21.24 12.58 47.64
N TYR A 62 -21.20 13.28 46.50
CA TYR A 62 -19.96 13.83 45.96
C TYR A 62 -19.55 15.10 46.70
N GLN A 63 -18.38 15.07 47.32
CA GLN A 63 -17.63 16.27 47.70
C GLN A 63 -16.33 16.30 46.89
N PRO A 64 -15.94 17.46 46.33
CA PRO A 64 -14.68 17.57 45.62
C PRO A 64 -13.52 17.30 46.60
N PRO A 65 -12.53 16.48 46.21
CA PRO A 65 -11.39 16.23 47.08
C PRO A 65 -10.56 17.51 47.26
N ILE A 66 -9.93 17.63 48.43
CA ILE A 66 -8.96 18.69 48.69
C ILE A 66 -7.61 18.17 48.23
N PHE A 67 -7.00 18.88 47.28
CA PHE A 67 -5.67 18.58 46.77
C PHE A 67 -4.76 19.79 47.00
N ASP A 68 -3.72 19.58 47.78
CA ASP A 68 -2.57 20.45 47.97
C ASP A 68 -1.33 19.75 47.39
N GLU A 69 -0.23 20.46 47.11
CA GLU A 69 0.90 19.94 46.31
C GLU A 69 1.37 18.54 46.72
N ASN A 70 1.37 18.25 48.03
CA ASN A 70 1.82 16.96 48.57
C ASN A 70 0.73 16.17 49.31
N SER A 71 -0.52 16.64 49.36
CA SER A 71 -1.59 15.96 50.11
C SER A 71 -2.93 15.91 49.37
N PHE A 72 -3.58 14.76 49.43
CA PHE A 72 -4.89 14.53 48.82
C PHE A 72 -5.85 13.98 49.88
N ILE A 73 -7.00 14.63 50.05
CA ILE A 73 -7.98 14.33 51.10
C ILE A 73 -9.37 14.16 50.49
N ILE A 74 -10.02 13.06 50.84
CA ILE A 74 -11.42 12.77 50.50
C ILE A 74 -12.22 12.66 51.80
N ASN A 75 -13.30 13.43 51.91
CA ASN A 75 -14.27 13.32 53.00
C ASN A 75 -15.68 13.11 52.42
N SER A 76 -16.40 12.12 52.92
CA SER A 76 -17.81 11.83 52.62
C SER A 76 -18.46 11.18 53.84
N THR A 77 -19.78 10.94 53.79
CA THR A 77 -20.59 10.53 54.95
C THR A 77 -20.06 9.30 55.70
N ASN A 78 -19.45 8.35 54.99
CA ASN A 78 -18.88 7.12 55.56
C ASN A 78 -17.42 6.85 55.11
N LEU A 79 -16.76 7.82 54.48
CA LEU A 79 -15.42 7.67 53.90
C LEU A 79 -14.56 8.87 54.29
N SER A 80 -13.43 8.61 54.94
CA SER A 80 -12.35 9.58 55.16
C SER A 80 -11.06 9.00 54.63
N GLY A 81 -10.37 9.69 53.73
CA GLY A 81 -9.13 9.21 53.12
C GLY A 81 -8.11 10.31 53.02
N ARG A 82 -6.85 10.03 53.37
CA ARG A 82 -5.72 10.94 53.23
C ARG A 82 -4.54 10.22 52.57
N TRP A 83 -3.97 10.83 51.54
CA TRP A 83 -2.75 10.41 50.87
C TRP A 83 -1.72 11.52 50.95
N SER A 84 -0.47 11.15 51.17
CA SER A 84 0.69 12.03 51.15
C SER A 84 1.79 11.46 50.26
N THR A 85 2.37 12.31 49.41
CA THR A 85 3.42 11.90 48.47
C THR A 85 4.63 12.82 48.56
N THR A 86 5.79 12.30 48.18
CA THR A 86 7.00 13.05 47.82
C THR A 86 7.35 12.90 46.33
N SER A 87 6.53 12.17 45.57
CA SER A 87 6.74 11.92 44.14
C SER A 87 6.22 13.08 43.30
N ALA A 88 6.93 13.41 42.22
CA ALA A 88 6.49 14.44 41.29
C ALA A 88 5.23 14.02 40.51
N CYS A 89 4.36 15.00 40.24
CA CYS A 89 3.18 14.82 39.39
C CYS A 89 3.58 14.59 37.93
N ILE A 90 2.86 13.70 37.25
CA ILE A 90 3.01 13.40 35.83
C ILE A 90 1.76 13.89 35.09
N ARG A 91 1.94 14.68 34.02
CA ARG A 91 0.84 15.19 33.20
C ARG A 91 1.09 14.93 31.73
N GLU A 92 0.14 14.25 31.08
CA GLU A 92 0.18 13.97 29.64
C GLU A 92 -1.14 14.32 28.98
N LYS A 93 -1.06 14.97 27.82
CA LYS A 93 -2.22 15.12 26.93
C LYS A 93 -2.29 13.89 26.04
N LEU A 94 -3.17 12.96 26.37
CA LEU A 94 -3.26 11.66 25.69
C LEU A 94 -3.82 11.80 24.27
N TYR A 95 -4.76 12.71 24.03
CA TYR A 95 -5.38 12.90 22.73
C TYR A 95 -5.98 14.31 22.56
N GLU A 96 -5.96 14.86 21.35
CA GLU A 96 -6.57 16.15 21.00
C GLU A 96 -6.93 16.21 19.52
N ASN A 97 -8.16 16.63 19.22
CA ASN A 97 -8.62 16.93 17.87
C ASN A 97 -9.63 18.08 17.89
N ALA A 98 -10.21 18.39 16.72
CA ALA A 98 -11.24 19.43 16.61
C ALA A 98 -12.50 19.17 17.45
N ASN A 99 -12.77 17.92 17.84
CA ASN A 99 -13.95 17.50 18.59
C ASN A 99 -13.72 17.46 20.11
N GLY A 100 -12.47 17.51 20.59
CA GLY A 100 -12.17 17.50 22.02
C GLY A 100 -10.79 16.96 22.38
N TYR A 101 -10.55 16.77 23.68
CA TYR A 101 -9.28 16.28 24.20
C TYR A 101 -9.43 15.28 25.36
N ILE A 102 -8.32 14.61 25.69
CA ILE A 102 -8.11 13.80 26.90
C ILE A 102 -6.81 14.25 27.56
N VAL A 103 -6.91 14.68 28.81
CA VAL A 103 -5.76 15.03 29.66
C VAL A 103 -5.75 14.07 30.84
N TRP A 104 -4.62 13.42 31.04
CA TRP A 104 -4.35 12.53 32.16
C TRP A 104 -3.28 13.13 33.05
N GLU A 105 -3.55 13.14 34.35
CA GLU A 105 -2.71 13.70 35.39
C GLU A 105 -2.55 12.66 36.49
N CYS A 106 -1.40 12.01 36.54
CA CYS A 106 -1.01 11.15 37.65
C CYS A 106 -0.39 12.02 38.74
N LEU A 107 -1.24 12.49 39.64
CA LEU A 107 -0.91 13.47 40.67
C LEU A 107 -0.01 12.89 41.75
N MET A 108 -0.25 11.65 42.15
CA MET A 108 0.57 10.93 43.14
C MET A 108 0.91 9.54 42.61
N PRO A 109 2.03 9.39 41.85
CA PRO A 109 2.46 8.09 41.33
C PRO A 109 2.80 7.08 42.42
N SER A 110 3.15 7.53 43.62
CA SER A 110 3.30 6.72 44.84
C SER A 110 3.00 7.58 46.05
N ALA A 111 2.09 7.14 46.92
CA ALA A 111 1.73 7.86 48.13
C ALA A 111 1.59 6.90 49.31
N SER A 112 1.91 7.36 50.52
CA SER A 112 1.43 6.70 51.73
C SER A 112 0.02 7.21 52.01
N GLY A 113 -0.93 6.31 52.22
CA GLY A 113 -2.32 6.66 52.43
C GLY A 113 -2.95 5.95 53.63
N LYS A 114 -3.96 6.59 54.19
CA LYS A 114 -4.84 6.05 55.23
C LYS A 114 -6.28 6.27 54.81
N ILE A 115 -7.07 5.20 54.79
CA ILE A 115 -8.50 5.24 54.49
C ILE A 115 -9.27 4.68 55.67
N GLU A 116 -10.28 5.40 56.12
CA GLU A 116 -11.31 4.97 57.05
C GLU A 116 -12.63 4.84 56.30
N LEU A 117 -13.18 3.62 56.22
CA LEU A 117 -14.44 3.31 55.57
C LEU A 117 -15.30 2.44 56.49
N ASP A 118 -16.52 2.88 56.77
CA ASP A 118 -17.50 2.16 57.62
C ASP A 118 -16.89 1.66 58.95
N GLY A 119 -16.02 2.48 59.56
CA GLY A 119 -15.33 2.18 60.83
C GLY A 119 -14.10 1.28 60.72
N THR A 120 -13.74 0.82 59.52
CA THR A 120 -12.49 0.07 59.26
C THR A 120 -11.39 0.98 58.74
N THR A 121 -10.18 0.85 59.27
CA THR A 121 -9.02 1.66 58.87
C THR A 121 -8.02 0.80 58.11
N ASN A 122 -7.68 1.19 56.88
CA ASN A 122 -6.63 0.60 56.06
C ASN A 122 -5.49 1.60 55.89
N GLN A 123 -4.24 1.13 55.95
CA GLN A 123 -3.05 1.96 55.78
C GLN A 123 -2.02 1.26 54.89
N GLY A 124 -1.46 2.00 53.93
CA GLY A 124 -0.40 1.45 53.07
C GLY A 124 -0.03 2.34 51.89
N LEU A 125 0.40 1.70 50.80
CA LEU A 125 0.79 2.39 49.56
C LEU A 125 -0.42 2.58 48.63
N GLY A 126 -0.53 3.79 48.11
CA GLY A 126 -1.63 4.23 47.26
C GLY A 126 -1.18 5.06 46.08
N TYR A 127 -2.14 5.32 45.20
CA TYR A 127 -1.96 6.00 43.93
C TYR A 127 -3.11 6.97 43.71
N VAL A 128 -2.84 8.15 43.14
CA VAL A 128 -3.89 9.14 42.81
C VAL A 128 -3.69 9.71 41.40
N GLU A 129 -4.75 9.67 40.59
CA GLU A 129 -4.81 10.30 39.28
C GLU A 129 -6.11 11.07 39.05
N ARG A 130 -6.05 11.89 38.01
CA ARG A 130 -7.15 12.70 37.50
C ARG A 130 -7.21 12.61 35.99
N LEU A 131 -8.41 12.39 35.47
CA LEU A 131 -8.71 12.34 34.05
C LEU A 131 -9.73 13.43 33.70
N THR A 132 -9.36 14.28 32.75
CA THR A 132 -10.27 15.29 32.17
C THR A 132 -10.46 14.98 30.70
N THR A 133 -11.71 14.80 30.27
CA THR A 133 -12.02 14.63 28.85
C THR A 133 -13.25 15.41 28.42
N THR A 134 -13.21 15.92 27.19
CA THR A 134 -14.37 16.52 26.52
C THR A 134 -14.88 15.67 25.36
N LEU A 135 -14.28 14.48 25.17
CA LEU A 135 -14.68 13.52 24.14
C LEU A 135 -15.65 12.51 24.74
N LYS A 136 -16.70 12.22 23.98
CA LYS A 136 -17.65 11.16 24.37
C LYS A 136 -16.92 9.81 24.31
N PRO A 137 -17.16 8.89 25.27
CA PRO A 137 -16.45 7.61 25.32
C PRO A 137 -16.53 6.77 24.02
N TRP A 138 -17.63 6.83 23.28
CA TRP A 138 -17.79 6.14 21.98
C TRP A 138 -17.19 6.88 20.78
N GLN A 139 -16.63 8.07 21.00
CA GLN A 139 -15.84 8.83 20.02
C GLN A 139 -14.34 8.75 20.33
N MET A 140 -13.94 8.03 21.38
CA MET A 140 -12.53 7.82 21.68
C MET A 140 -11.91 6.93 20.60
N PRO A 141 -10.76 7.32 20.02
CA PRO A 141 -10.07 6.52 19.01
C PRO A 141 -9.26 5.38 19.64
N ILE A 142 -9.86 4.64 20.58
CA ILE A 142 -9.28 3.53 21.33
C ILE A 142 -10.05 2.25 21.00
N ASN A 143 -9.33 1.18 20.69
CA ASN A 143 -9.84 -0.18 20.61
C ASN A 143 -9.45 -0.99 21.86
N ILE A 144 -8.20 -0.83 22.33
CA ILE A 144 -7.69 -1.49 23.53
C ILE A 144 -6.93 -0.46 24.38
N LEU A 145 -7.24 -0.45 25.68
CA LEU A 145 -6.49 0.31 26.69
C LEU A 145 -5.91 -0.69 27.69
N ARG A 146 -4.58 -0.73 27.81
CA ARG A 146 -3.92 -1.31 28.99
C ARG A 146 -3.38 -0.19 29.85
N TRP A 147 -3.87 -0.10 31.08
CA TRP A 147 -3.43 0.89 32.06
C TRP A 147 -3.03 0.15 33.32
N GLY A 148 -2.00 0.63 34.00
CA GLY A 148 -1.67 0.08 35.31
C GLY A 148 -0.55 0.80 36.03
N ARG A 149 -0.38 0.41 37.28
CA ARG A 149 0.65 0.89 38.18
C ARG A 149 1.28 -0.25 38.97
N PHE A 150 2.53 -0.07 39.39
CA PHE A 150 3.27 -0.92 40.33
C PHE A 150 3.85 -0.05 41.43
N LEU A 151 3.65 -0.45 42.69
CA LEU A 151 4.19 0.24 43.85
C LEU A 151 4.95 -0.74 44.75
N SER A 152 6.10 -0.27 45.21
CA SER A 152 6.90 -0.84 46.28
C SER A 152 7.51 0.32 47.08
N ASN A 153 8.18 0.02 48.20
CA ASN A 153 8.77 1.05 49.06
C ASN A 153 9.71 2.02 48.32
N ASN A 154 10.40 1.55 47.27
CA ASN A 154 11.44 2.32 46.57
C ASN A 154 11.14 2.58 45.08
N HIS A 155 10.08 1.97 44.52
CA HIS A 155 9.79 2.08 43.09
C HIS A 155 8.30 2.29 42.81
N SER A 156 8.03 3.23 41.92
CA SER A 156 6.75 3.45 41.26
C SER A 156 6.90 3.27 39.76
N ILE A 157 6.04 2.45 39.15
CA ILE A 157 5.95 2.32 37.69
C ILE A 157 4.51 2.55 37.29
N VAL A 158 4.26 3.38 36.28
CA VAL A 158 2.94 3.67 35.74
C VAL A 158 2.99 3.52 34.23
N TRP A 159 2.02 2.84 33.64
CA TRP A 159 2.00 2.60 32.21
C TRP A 159 0.63 2.79 31.56
N ILE A 160 0.66 3.23 30.31
CA ILE A 160 -0.50 3.35 29.44
C ILE A 160 -0.12 2.85 28.05
N ARG A 161 -0.85 1.83 27.59
CA ARG A 161 -0.86 1.35 26.21
C ARG A 161 -2.24 1.60 25.62
N TRP A 162 -2.26 2.45 24.61
CA TRP A 162 -3.45 2.78 23.83
C TRP A 162 -3.26 2.20 22.44
N GLU A 163 -4.16 1.32 22.02
CA GLU A 163 -4.19 0.74 20.67
C GLU A 163 -5.50 1.11 19.99
N GLY A 164 -5.45 1.66 18.78
CA GLY A 164 -6.60 2.36 18.21
C GLY A 164 -6.35 2.99 16.85
N GLU A 165 -7.00 4.12 16.58
CA GLU A 165 -6.66 4.93 15.39
C GLU A 165 -5.30 5.63 15.56
N GLU A 166 -4.94 5.95 16.80
CA GLU A 166 -3.61 6.35 17.21
C GLU A 166 -3.06 5.34 18.23
N GLU A 167 -1.74 5.15 18.19
CA GLU A 167 -1.03 4.33 19.16
C GLU A 167 -0.37 5.24 20.20
N LYS A 168 -0.57 4.95 21.50
CA LYS A 168 0.22 5.58 22.58
C LYS A 168 0.92 4.51 23.40
N PHE A 169 2.14 4.84 23.78
CA PHE A 169 2.98 4.01 24.62
C PHE A 169 3.64 4.91 25.65
N LEU A 170 3.26 4.77 26.91
CA LEU A 170 3.78 5.56 28.02
C LEU A 170 4.19 4.60 29.14
N ILE A 171 5.45 4.70 29.57
CA ILE A 171 5.94 4.08 30.80
C ILE A 171 6.68 5.16 31.57
N PHE A 172 6.33 5.31 32.85
CA PHE A 172 7.03 6.15 33.81
C PHE A 172 7.56 5.28 34.94
N HIS A 173 8.83 5.43 35.29
CA HIS A 173 9.46 4.77 36.44
C HIS A 173 10.10 5.83 37.33
N ASN A 174 9.63 5.93 38.57
CA ASN A 174 10.02 6.97 39.53
C ASN A 174 9.92 8.40 38.94
N GLY A 175 8.89 8.64 38.12
CA GLY A 175 8.65 9.91 37.43
C GLY A 175 9.42 10.12 36.11
N LEU A 176 10.41 9.27 35.80
CA LEU A 176 11.15 9.33 34.54
C LEU A 176 10.40 8.62 33.40
N LYS A 177 10.27 9.28 32.26
CA LYS A 177 9.56 8.77 31.08
C LYS A 177 10.49 7.91 30.21
N TYR A 178 10.01 6.74 29.78
CA TYR A 178 10.73 5.84 28.87
C TYR A 178 10.07 5.80 27.48
N VAL A 179 10.91 5.69 26.44
CA VAL A 179 10.48 5.64 25.04
C VAL A 179 10.70 4.21 24.52
N GLY A 180 9.60 3.48 24.31
CA GLY A 180 9.63 2.10 23.83
C GLY A 180 9.73 1.05 24.95
N GLY A 181 9.41 -0.20 24.60
CA GLY A 181 9.28 -1.31 25.54
C GLY A 181 8.15 -2.26 25.17
N ILE A 182 7.78 -3.15 26.09
CA ILE A 182 6.65 -4.08 25.97
C ILE A 182 5.66 -3.81 27.11
N ILE A 183 4.37 -3.73 26.77
CA ILE A 183 3.27 -3.66 27.74
C ILE A 183 2.28 -4.76 27.37
N ASP A 184 2.38 -5.89 28.05
CA ASP A 184 1.48 -7.03 27.90
C ASP A 184 0.71 -7.27 29.21
N ASP A 185 -0.25 -8.19 29.18
CA ASP A 185 -1.05 -8.51 30.37
C ASP A 185 -0.19 -9.20 31.45
N ASP A 186 0.93 -9.84 31.09
CA ASP A 186 1.78 -10.64 31.98
C ASP A 186 3.12 -9.98 32.34
N ARG A 187 3.54 -8.94 31.60
CA ARG A 187 4.84 -8.27 31.84
C ARG A 187 4.92 -6.87 31.25
N ILE A 188 5.77 -6.05 31.87
CA ILE A 188 6.16 -4.72 31.38
C ILE A 188 7.68 -4.67 31.24
N GLU A 189 8.21 -4.30 30.07
CA GLU A 189 9.65 -4.20 29.81
C GLU A 189 10.01 -2.81 29.28
N PHE A 190 11.07 -2.21 29.82
CA PHE A 190 11.57 -0.90 29.41
C PHE A 190 13.03 -0.71 29.86
N GLY A 191 13.88 -0.17 28.99
CA GLY A 191 15.30 0.00 29.32
C GLY A 191 15.95 -1.32 29.74
N THR A 192 16.53 -1.35 30.94
CA THR A 192 17.12 -2.53 31.60
C THR A 192 16.13 -3.24 32.55
N TYR A 193 14.90 -2.76 32.67
CA TYR A 193 13.93 -3.21 33.66
C TYR A 193 12.87 -4.13 33.06
N ARG A 194 12.47 -5.14 33.83
CA ARG A 194 11.36 -6.05 33.52
C ARG A 194 10.50 -6.25 34.77
N LEU A 195 9.22 -5.92 34.68
CA LEU A 195 8.21 -6.18 35.71
C LEU A 195 7.38 -7.40 35.31
N MET A 196 7.37 -8.42 36.15
CA MET A 196 6.58 -9.64 35.97
C MET A 196 5.25 -9.55 36.72
N LEU A 197 4.15 -9.98 36.10
CA LEU A 197 2.77 -9.91 36.61
C LEU A 197 2.16 -11.33 36.74
N GLU A 198 2.65 -12.13 37.68
CA GLU A 198 2.38 -13.59 37.72
C GLU A 198 1.13 -13.97 38.55
N ASP A 199 1.00 -13.48 39.79
CA ASP A 199 -0.11 -13.86 40.68
C ASP A 199 -1.30 -12.89 40.57
N LYS A 200 -2.19 -13.11 39.60
CA LYS A 200 -3.32 -12.21 39.32
C LYS A 200 -4.60 -12.59 40.06
N PHE A 201 -5.11 -11.66 40.85
CA PHE A 201 -6.45 -11.72 41.44
C PHE A 201 -7.37 -10.78 40.70
N THR A 202 -8.46 -11.30 40.12
CA THR A 202 -9.40 -10.50 39.34
C THR A 202 -10.27 -9.64 40.27
N LEU A 203 -10.06 -8.32 40.21
CA LEU A 203 -10.88 -7.32 40.90
C LEU A 203 -12.23 -7.14 40.20
N ARG A 204 -12.23 -7.19 38.87
CA ARG A 204 -13.45 -7.03 38.05
C ARG A 204 -13.23 -7.66 36.68
N ASN A 205 -14.21 -8.38 36.17
CA ASN A 205 -14.19 -8.92 34.81
C ASN A 205 -15.61 -8.94 34.22
N GLY A 206 -15.80 -8.31 33.07
CA GLY A 206 -17.05 -8.39 32.33
C GLY A 206 -17.44 -7.11 31.59
N PRO A 207 -18.66 -7.04 31.06
CA PRO A 207 -19.17 -5.84 30.40
C PRO A 207 -19.28 -4.67 31.38
N LEU A 208 -18.75 -3.50 31.03
CA LEU A 208 -18.74 -2.27 31.85
C LEU A 208 -20.14 -1.93 32.42
N VAL A 209 -21.19 -2.23 31.67
CA VAL A 209 -22.59 -1.97 32.06
C VAL A 209 -23.07 -2.87 33.18
N LYS A 210 -22.66 -4.15 33.16
CA LYS A 210 -22.99 -5.09 34.23
C LYS A 210 -22.16 -4.82 35.49
N THR A 211 -20.95 -4.33 35.32
CA THR A 211 -20.02 -4.13 36.43
C THR A 211 -20.12 -2.77 37.11
N VAL A 212 -20.59 -1.72 36.40
CA VAL A 212 -20.67 -0.34 36.92
C VAL A 212 -22.10 0.20 36.98
N PHE A 213 -22.95 -0.14 36.01
CA PHE A 213 -24.26 0.50 35.83
C PHE A 213 -25.44 -0.39 36.23
N ASP A 214 -25.22 -1.57 36.80
CA ASP A 214 -26.31 -2.54 37.03
C ASP A 214 -27.41 -2.05 37.96
N LYS A 215 -27.08 -1.15 38.90
CA LYS A 215 -28.06 -0.52 39.80
C LYS A 215 -28.85 0.66 39.17
N PHE A 216 -28.57 1.05 37.92
CA PHE A 216 -29.07 2.31 37.33
C PHE A 216 -29.64 2.13 35.90
N SER A 217 -30.78 1.48 35.77
CA SER A 217 -31.44 1.14 34.49
C SER A 217 -31.79 2.34 33.60
N THR A 218 -32.21 3.47 34.17
CA THR A 218 -32.67 4.66 33.42
C THR A 218 -31.53 5.40 32.71
N ILE A 219 -30.34 5.42 33.30
CA ILE A 219 -29.15 6.09 32.74
C ILE A 219 -28.57 5.27 31.58
N LYS A 220 -28.77 3.94 31.55
CA LYS A 220 -28.29 3.04 30.47
C LYS A 220 -28.83 3.45 29.08
N GLN A 221 -30.05 3.99 29.01
CA GLN A 221 -30.69 4.38 27.74
C GLN A 221 -30.04 5.58 27.06
N LEU A 222 -29.26 6.37 27.81
CA LEU A 222 -28.57 7.54 27.27
C LEU A 222 -27.31 7.14 26.47
N PHE A 223 -26.79 5.92 26.62
CA PHE A 223 -25.52 5.52 26.01
C PHE A 223 -25.72 4.63 24.76
N PRO A 224 -24.89 4.79 23.70
CA PRO A 224 -24.93 3.90 22.54
C PRO A 224 -24.59 2.45 22.91
N ALA A 225 -25.20 1.49 22.21
CA ALA A 225 -24.99 0.06 22.44
C ALA A 225 -23.52 -0.40 22.33
N GLY A 226 -22.68 0.30 21.55
CA GLY A 226 -21.24 0.02 21.46
C GLY A 226 -20.48 0.31 22.76
N PHE A 227 -20.78 1.43 23.42
CA PHE A 227 -20.21 1.76 24.75
C PHE A 227 -20.69 0.76 25.81
N LEU A 228 -21.95 0.32 25.70
CA LEU A 228 -22.55 -0.61 26.64
C LEU A 228 -21.93 -2.03 26.60
N ASN A 229 -21.17 -2.37 25.55
CA ASN A 229 -20.55 -3.69 25.35
C ASN A 229 -19.02 -3.70 25.59
N MET A 230 -18.44 -2.62 26.12
CA MET A 230 -17.03 -2.59 26.51
C MET A 230 -16.73 -3.68 27.53
N LYS A 231 -15.65 -4.45 27.34
CA LYS A 231 -15.20 -5.45 28.31
C LYS A 231 -14.03 -4.89 29.09
N GLU A 232 -14.16 -4.88 30.41
CA GLU A 232 -13.10 -4.51 31.34
C GLU A 232 -12.64 -5.78 32.06
N CYS A 233 -11.33 -5.96 32.17
CA CYS A 233 -10.74 -6.87 33.14
C CYS A 233 -9.70 -6.09 33.96
N LYS A 234 -9.85 -6.12 35.29
CA LYS A 234 -8.98 -5.42 36.24
C LYS A 234 -8.43 -6.43 37.24
N TRP A 235 -7.15 -6.33 37.53
CA TRP A 235 -6.43 -7.24 38.41
C TRP A 235 -5.67 -6.49 39.51
N GLN A 236 -5.60 -7.12 40.68
CA GLN A 236 -4.53 -6.93 41.67
C GLN A 236 -3.51 -8.02 41.39
N THR A 237 -2.23 -7.68 41.35
CA THR A 237 -1.18 -8.64 41.00
C THR A 237 0.03 -8.49 41.88
N ARG A 238 0.56 -9.60 42.39
CA ARG A 238 1.87 -9.59 43.03
C ARG A 238 2.92 -9.52 41.92
N SER A 239 3.78 -8.51 42.01
CA SER A 239 4.69 -8.19 40.92
C SER A 239 6.13 -8.12 41.39
N GLU A 240 7.03 -8.57 40.53
CA GLU A 240 8.46 -8.59 40.77
C GLU A 240 9.17 -7.75 39.71
N LEU A 241 9.94 -6.76 40.15
CA LEU A 241 10.73 -5.88 39.30
C LEU A 241 12.17 -6.41 39.24
N PHE A 242 12.64 -6.63 38.02
CA PHE A 242 13.99 -7.05 37.70
C PHE A 242 14.74 -5.92 37.03
N GLU A 243 16.02 -5.78 37.33
CA GLU A 243 16.98 -5.06 36.53
C GLU A 243 17.96 -6.09 35.93
N ASN A 244 17.99 -6.18 34.61
CA ASN A 244 18.62 -7.27 33.86
C ASN A 244 18.05 -8.64 34.27
N THR A 245 18.76 -9.39 35.13
CA THR A 245 18.36 -10.71 35.63
C THR A 245 18.14 -10.75 37.14
N ARG A 246 18.41 -9.65 37.85
CA ARG A 246 18.31 -9.58 39.32
C ARG A 246 16.98 -8.96 39.73
N CYS A 247 16.23 -9.65 40.60
CA CYS A 247 15.06 -9.07 41.26
C CYS A 247 15.51 -7.96 42.21
N ILE A 248 15.06 -6.72 41.97
CA ILE A 248 15.43 -5.53 42.75
C ILE A 248 14.30 -5.05 43.66
N SER A 249 13.05 -5.39 43.36
CA SER A 249 11.91 -5.01 44.19
C SER A 249 10.72 -5.95 43.99
N LYS A 250 9.93 -6.12 45.06
CA LYS A 250 8.64 -6.81 45.03
C LYS A 250 7.58 -5.89 45.56
N GLY A 251 6.39 -5.94 44.98
CA GLY A 251 5.32 -5.04 45.32
C GLY A 251 4.01 -5.45 44.70
N TRP A 252 3.08 -4.50 44.66
CA TRP A 252 1.74 -4.74 44.16
C TRP A 252 1.47 -3.91 42.92
N SER A 253 0.87 -4.55 41.92
CA SER A 253 0.32 -3.89 40.75
C SER A 253 -1.21 -3.89 40.78
N ILE A 254 -1.78 -2.78 40.33
CA ILE A 254 -3.17 -2.71 39.90
C ILE A 254 -3.13 -2.35 38.43
N HIS A 255 -3.74 -3.19 37.60
CA HIS A 255 -3.75 -3.00 36.16
C HIS A 255 -5.05 -3.49 35.53
N GLU A 256 -5.35 -2.95 34.36
CA GLU A 256 -6.56 -3.26 33.62
C GLU A 256 -6.30 -3.40 32.12
N ASN A 257 -7.13 -4.20 31.49
CA ASN A 257 -7.29 -4.32 30.05
C ASN A 257 -8.75 -4.01 29.70
N VAL A 258 -8.95 -2.93 28.95
CA VAL A 258 -10.27 -2.49 28.48
C VAL A 258 -10.34 -2.66 26.98
N GLN A 259 -11.23 -3.54 26.53
CA GLN A 259 -11.52 -3.77 25.12
C GLN A 259 -12.80 -3.04 24.72
N PHE A 260 -12.65 -2.05 23.86
CA PHE A 260 -13.75 -1.36 23.20
C PHE A 260 -14.21 -2.27 22.06
N GLN A 261 -15.26 -3.06 22.28
CA GLN A 261 -15.85 -3.88 21.21
C GLN A 261 -16.87 -3.05 20.43
N PRO A 262 -16.57 -2.53 19.23
CA PRO A 262 -17.62 -2.27 18.28
C PRO A 262 -18.16 -3.66 17.87
N LYS A 263 -19.41 -3.99 18.23
CA LYS A 263 -20.14 -5.00 17.45
C LYS A 263 -20.25 -4.45 16.03
N LEU A 264 -19.28 -4.76 15.18
CA LEU A 264 -19.39 -4.57 13.75
C LEU A 264 -20.65 -5.34 13.32
N PRO A 265 -21.65 -4.67 12.73
CA PRO A 265 -22.95 -5.28 12.47
C PRO A 265 -22.74 -6.52 11.61
N VAL A 266 -23.32 -7.66 12.01
CA VAL A 266 -23.31 -8.92 11.25
C VAL A 266 -23.70 -8.68 9.78
N LEU A 267 -24.64 -7.74 9.59
CA LEU A 267 -25.07 -7.25 8.29
C LEU A 267 -23.92 -6.73 7.40
N GLY A 268 -22.94 -6.02 7.99
CA GLY A 268 -21.76 -5.54 7.27
C GLY A 268 -20.83 -6.66 6.80
N LYS A 269 -20.73 -7.77 7.55
CA LYS A 269 -20.00 -8.97 7.10
C LYS A 269 -20.74 -9.70 6.00
N ILE A 270 -22.07 -9.80 6.09
CA ILE A 270 -22.90 -10.42 5.06
C ILE A 270 -22.78 -9.64 3.75
N PHE A 271 -23.01 -8.32 3.76
CA PHE A 271 -22.88 -7.49 2.56
C PHE A 271 -21.48 -7.58 1.95
N TYR A 272 -20.45 -7.54 2.79
CA TYR A 272 -19.07 -7.68 2.32
C TYR A 272 -18.80 -9.06 1.72
N GLY A 273 -19.25 -10.15 2.35
CA GLY A 273 -19.16 -11.50 1.79
C GLY A 273 -19.88 -11.63 0.45
N SER A 274 -21.15 -11.19 0.38
CA SER A 274 -21.97 -11.21 -0.84
C SER A 274 -21.37 -10.40 -1.98
N LEU A 275 -20.65 -9.30 -1.68
CA LEU A 275 -19.95 -8.51 -2.69
C LEU A 275 -18.94 -9.37 -3.47
N PHE A 276 -18.14 -10.18 -2.78
CA PHE A 276 -17.09 -10.98 -3.41
C PHE A 276 -17.58 -12.33 -3.96
N THR A 277 -18.61 -12.92 -3.37
CA THR A 277 -19.10 -14.25 -3.79
C THR A 277 -20.23 -14.19 -4.82
N ILE A 278 -20.95 -13.08 -4.94
CA ILE A 278 -22.13 -12.95 -5.83
C ILE A 278 -21.97 -11.74 -6.75
N VAL A 279 -21.84 -10.54 -6.19
CA VAL A 279 -21.93 -9.29 -6.96
C VAL A 279 -20.77 -9.15 -7.93
N ILE A 280 -19.53 -9.28 -7.47
CA ILE A 280 -18.34 -9.16 -8.32
C ILE A 280 -18.35 -10.23 -9.43
N PRO A 281 -18.52 -11.54 -9.16
CA PRO A 281 -18.59 -12.56 -10.21
C PRO A 281 -19.67 -12.27 -11.27
N LEU A 282 -20.86 -11.81 -10.86
CA LEU A 282 -21.93 -11.42 -11.78
C LEU A 282 -21.53 -10.22 -12.64
N LEU A 283 -20.96 -9.17 -12.02
CA LEU A 283 -20.49 -7.99 -12.73
C LEU A 283 -19.38 -8.33 -13.73
N LEU A 284 -18.43 -9.18 -13.37
CA LEU A 284 -17.37 -9.65 -14.26
C LEU A 284 -17.95 -10.40 -15.46
N SER A 285 -18.97 -11.24 -15.23
CA SER A 285 -19.64 -12.00 -16.30
C SER A 285 -20.42 -11.08 -17.25
N ILE A 286 -21.15 -10.09 -16.71
CA ILE A 286 -21.85 -9.07 -17.50
C ILE A 286 -20.85 -8.26 -18.31
N TRP A 287 -19.76 -7.84 -17.67
CA TRP A 287 -18.71 -7.04 -18.29
C TRP A 287 -18.03 -7.78 -19.43
N ALA A 288 -17.67 -9.05 -19.25
CA ALA A 288 -17.13 -9.89 -20.31
C ALA A 288 -18.07 -9.96 -21.51
N LYS A 289 -19.36 -10.24 -21.26
CA LYS A 289 -20.37 -10.31 -22.33
C LYS A 289 -20.52 -8.99 -23.09
N GLN A 290 -20.52 -7.86 -22.39
CA GLN A 290 -20.72 -6.54 -23.00
C GLN A 290 -19.49 -6.00 -23.73
N THR A 291 -18.32 -6.58 -23.53
CA THR A 291 -17.06 -6.14 -24.16
C THR A 291 -16.50 -7.17 -25.14
N GLU A 292 -17.20 -8.30 -25.33
CA GLU A 292 -16.77 -9.41 -26.20
C GLU A 292 -16.51 -8.95 -27.64
N HIS A 293 -17.32 -8.03 -28.17
CA HIS A 293 -17.18 -7.54 -29.54
C HIS A 293 -15.93 -6.68 -29.77
N TYR A 294 -15.29 -6.17 -28.71
CA TYR A 294 -14.05 -5.39 -28.83
C TYR A 294 -12.78 -6.26 -28.92
N ILE A 295 -12.87 -7.55 -28.61
CA ILE A 295 -11.70 -8.42 -28.46
C ILE A 295 -11.67 -9.46 -29.58
N HIS A 296 -10.72 -9.30 -30.50
CA HIS A 296 -10.58 -10.18 -31.66
C HIS A 296 -9.46 -11.23 -31.53
N LEU A 297 -8.74 -11.24 -30.40
CA LEU A 297 -7.63 -12.17 -30.14
C LEU A 297 -8.10 -13.64 -30.09
N PRO A 298 -7.21 -14.60 -30.43
CA PRO A 298 -7.53 -16.02 -30.37
C PRO A 298 -7.76 -16.49 -28.93
N ILE A 299 -8.56 -17.54 -28.76
CA ILE A 299 -8.80 -18.18 -27.45
C ILE A 299 -8.54 -19.67 -27.54
N LEU A 300 -8.03 -20.25 -26.46
CA LEU A 300 -7.85 -21.70 -26.36
C LEU A 300 -9.20 -22.40 -26.51
N THR A 301 -9.26 -23.35 -27.44
CA THR A 301 -10.50 -24.09 -27.76
C THR A 301 -10.64 -25.39 -26.98
N ASN A 302 -9.58 -25.85 -26.30
CA ASN A 302 -9.58 -27.12 -25.58
C ASN A 302 -10.37 -27.01 -24.25
N PRO A 303 -11.55 -27.65 -24.11
CA PRO A 303 -12.38 -27.54 -22.92
C PRO A 303 -11.78 -28.25 -21.69
N PHE A 304 -10.88 -29.22 -21.90
CA PHE A 304 -10.20 -29.92 -20.80
C PHE A 304 -9.30 -28.97 -20.01
N VAL A 305 -8.61 -28.05 -20.72
CA VAL A 305 -7.79 -27.02 -20.08
C VAL A 305 -8.64 -26.10 -19.22
N GLY A 306 -9.77 -25.63 -19.77
CA GLY A 306 -10.72 -24.78 -19.04
C GLY A 306 -11.27 -25.45 -17.78
N THR A 307 -11.75 -26.68 -17.91
CA THR A 307 -12.28 -27.47 -16.78
C THR A 307 -11.22 -27.71 -15.71
N THR A 308 -9.99 -28.04 -16.11
CA THR A 308 -8.87 -28.24 -15.18
C THR A 308 -8.59 -26.97 -14.37
N PHE A 309 -8.55 -25.80 -15.03
CA PHE A 309 -8.32 -24.51 -14.37
C PHE A 309 -9.44 -24.17 -13.37
N ILE A 310 -10.69 -24.44 -13.74
CA ILE A 310 -11.86 -24.29 -12.85
C ILE A 310 -11.71 -25.19 -11.62
N CYS A 311 -11.48 -26.49 -11.81
CA CYS A 311 -11.38 -27.45 -10.71
C CYS A 311 -10.22 -27.10 -9.75
N LEU A 312 -9.03 -26.82 -10.29
CA LEU A 312 -7.88 -26.40 -9.48
C LEU A 312 -8.15 -25.10 -8.73
N GLY A 313 -8.77 -24.12 -9.39
CA GLY A 313 -9.13 -22.84 -8.80
C GLY A 313 -10.11 -22.98 -7.63
N PHE A 314 -11.19 -23.75 -7.80
CA PHE A 314 -12.18 -24.00 -6.75
C PHE A 314 -11.60 -24.78 -5.57
N VAL A 315 -10.82 -25.84 -5.83
CA VAL A 315 -10.16 -26.62 -4.77
C VAL A 315 -9.24 -25.70 -3.96
N LEU A 316 -8.45 -24.86 -4.63
CA LEU A 316 -7.54 -23.94 -3.95
C LEU A 316 -8.29 -22.90 -3.10
N MET A 317 -9.40 -22.34 -3.61
CA MET A 317 -10.23 -21.40 -2.85
C MET A 317 -10.85 -22.06 -1.62
N ILE A 318 -11.54 -23.20 -1.77
CA ILE A 318 -12.25 -23.86 -0.67
C ILE A 318 -11.28 -24.29 0.43
N THR A 319 -10.15 -24.88 0.05
CA THR A 319 -9.11 -25.31 1.01
C THR A 319 -8.50 -24.12 1.75
N ALA A 320 -8.19 -23.02 1.06
CA ALA A 320 -7.67 -21.80 1.68
C ALA A 320 -8.67 -21.11 2.61
N MET A 321 -9.93 -21.00 2.18
CA MET A 321 -10.99 -20.43 3.01
C MET A 321 -11.22 -21.28 4.27
N SER A 322 -11.18 -22.61 4.15
CA SER A 322 -11.27 -23.53 5.28
C SER A 322 -10.09 -23.36 6.24
N ASP A 323 -8.87 -23.24 5.72
CA ASP A 323 -7.68 -22.99 6.53
C ASP A 323 -7.79 -21.67 7.32
N LEU A 324 -8.27 -20.59 6.71
CA LEU A 324 -8.49 -19.32 7.43
C LEU A 324 -9.58 -19.43 8.49
N TRP A 325 -10.69 -20.12 8.19
CA TRP A 325 -11.77 -20.30 9.15
C TRP A 325 -11.28 -21.10 10.36
N PHE A 326 -10.76 -22.31 10.16
CA PHE A 326 -10.44 -23.20 11.27
C PHE A 326 -9.14 -22.83 12.00
N LYS A 327 -8.09 -22.45 11.26
CA LYS A 327 -6.76 -22.15 11.86
C LYS A 327 -6.61 -20.67 12.18
N GLY A 328 -7.17 -19.79 11.36
CA GLY A 328 -7.13 -18.34 11.56
C GLY A 328 -8.20 -17.80 12.52
N HIS A 329 -9.24 -18.60 12.81
CA HIS A 329 -10.44 -18.23 13.57
C HIS A 329 -11.21 -17.03 12.99
N GLY A 330 -11.25 -16.91 11.66
CA GLY A 330 -11.96 -15.83 10.99
C GLY A 330 -12.30 -16.14 9.53
N LEU A 331 -13.28 -15.41 8.98
CA LEU A 331 -13.63 -15.51 7.57
C LEU A 331 -12.57 -14.81 6.70
N PRO A 332 -12.44 -15.20 5.41
CA PRO A 332 -11.50 -14.61 4.45
C PRO A 332 -11.96 -13.21 3.99
N MET A 333 -12.03 -12.26 4.92
CA MET A 333 -12.53 -10.90 4.66
C MET A 333 -11.50 -9.89 5.09
N ASN A 334 -10.88 -9.15 4.16
CA ASN A 334 -9.81 -8.21 4.55
C ASN A 334 -10.33 -6.99 5.36
N ALA A 335 -11.62 -6.65 5.23
CA ALA A 335 -12.27 -5.66 6.09
C ALA A 335 -12.50 -6.18 7.52
N TYR A 336 -12.55 -7.50 7.70
CA TYR A 336 -12.78 -8.20 8.96
C TYR A 336 -11.77 -9.35 9.11
N PRO A 337 -10.46 -9.04 9.12
CA PRO A 337 -9.45 -10.04 8.88
C PRO A 337 -9.36 -11.04 10.04
N PRO A 338 -8.93 -12.29 9.78
CA PRO A 338 -8.73 -13.27 10.84
C PRO A 338 -7.75 -12.79 11.92
N PRO A 339 -7.99 -13.11 13.20
CA PRO A 339 -7.14 -12.67 14.31
C PRO A 339 -5.78 -13.35 14.33
N LYS A 340 -5.65 -14.57 13.80
CA LYS A 340 -4.39 -15.32 13.74
C LYS A 340 -3.87 -15.43 12.32
N LEU A 341 -2.55 -15.32 12.16
CA LEU A 341 -1.88 -15.59 10.90
C LEU A 341 -1.84 -17.09 10.64
N VAL A 342 -2.20 -17.50 9.41
CA VAL A 342 -2.16 -18.90 8.97
C VAL A 342 -0.97 -19.10 8.03
N THR A 343 -0.03 -19.96 8.42
CA THR A 343 1.21 -20.23 7.67
C THR A 343 1.35 -21.69 7.21
N ASN A 344 0.38 -22.55 7.58
CA ASN A 344 0.36 -23.99 7.29
C ASN A 344 -0.72 -24.33 6.24
N GLY A 345 -0.74 -25.57 5.76
CA GLY A 345 -1.69 -26.00 4.72
C GLY A 345 -1.37 -25.37 3.37
N VAL A 346 -2.38 -24.89 2.64
CA VAL A 346 -2.15 -24.24 1.33
C VAL A 346 -1.40 -22.91 1.45
N TYR A 347 -1.46 -22.27 2.61
CA TYR A 347 -0.66 -21.09 2.94
C TYR A 347 0.83 -21.41 3.17
N LYS A 348 1.23 -22.68 3.21
CA LYS A 348 2.66 -23.05 3.13
C LYS A 348 3.20 -22.92 1.70
N LEU A 349 2.33 -23.03 0.70
CA LEU A 349 2.69 -23.00 -0.72
C LEU A 349 2.61 -21.59 -1.29
N PHE A 350 1.49 -20.90 -1.03
CA PHE A 350 1.19 -19.59 -1.62
C PHE A 350 0.80 -18.57 -0.56
N SER A 351 1.08 -17.28 -0.82
CA SER A 351 0.66 -16.22 0.10
C SER A 351 -0.81 -15.84 -0.01
N HIS A 352 -1.36 -15.92 -1.22
CA HIS A 352 -2.74 -15.51 -1.49
C HIS A 352 -3.47 -16.58 -2.32
N PRO A 353 -3.59 -17.82 -1.82
CA PRO A 353 -4.17 -18.94 -2.56
C PRO A 353 -5.61 -18.69 -3.02
N ILE A 354 -6.42 -17.94 -2.25
CA ILE A 354 -7.80 -17.57 -2.65
C ILE A 354 -7.79 -16.73 -3.94
N TYR A 355 -6.91 -15.73 -4.03
CA TYR A 355 -6.83 -14.87 -5.21
C TYR A 355 -6.26 -15.60 -6.42
N ILE A 356 -5.27 -16.47 -6.21
CA ILE A 356 -4.76 -17.36 -7.27
C ILE A 356 -5.89 -18.27 -7.78
N GLY A 357 -6.64 -18.89 -6.87
CA GLY A 357 -7.75 -19.77 -7.24
C GLY A 357 -8.89 -19.03 -7.95
N SER A 358 -9.20 -17.81 -7.54
CA SER A 358 -10.17 -16.94 -8.22
C SER A 358 -9.73 -16.59 -9.64
N SER A 359 -8.46 -16.20 -9.84
CA SER A 359 -7.92 -15.94 -11.17
C SER A 359 -7.95 -17.18 -12.06
N LEU A 360 -7.52 -18.35 -11.56
CA LEU A 360 -7.56 -19.61 -12.31
C LEU A 360 -8.99 -19.98 -12.72
N THR A 361 -9.95 -19.83 -11.80
CA THR A 361 -11.37 -20.07 -12.09
C THR A 361 -11.88 -19.12 -13.17
N CYS A 362 -11.52 -17.84 -13.10
CA CYS A 362 -11.91 -16.84 -14.09
C CYS A 362 -11.36 -17.18 -15.48
N PHE A 363 -10.05 -17.50 -15.59
CA PHE A 363 -9.45 -17.94 -16.85
C PHE A 363 -10.09 -19.24 -17.38
N GLY A 364 -10.32 -20.22 -16.51
CA GLY A 364 -10.92 -21.50 -16.89
C GLY A 364 -12.36 -21.35 -17.37
N LEU A 365 -13.16 -20.48 -16.75
CA LEU A 365 -14.51 -20.13 -17.22
C LEU A 365 -14.46 -19.43 -18.58
N SER A 366 -13.53 -18.51 -18.80
CA SER A 366 -13.38 -17.84 -20.09
C SER A 366 -13.05 -18.82 -21.21
N ILE A 367 -12.15 -19.79 -20.96
CA ILE A 367 -11.84 -20.87 -21.92
C ILE A 367 -13.08 -21.73 -22.16
N THR A 368 -13.74 -22.19 -21.09
CA THR A 368 -14.90 -23.11 -21.22
C THR A 368 -16.08 -22.46 -21.95
N CYS A 369 -16.33 -21.19 -21.67
CA CYS A 369 -17.39 -20.40 -22.30
C CYS A 369 -16.96 -19.79 -23.65
N GLN A 370 -15.72 -20.01 -24.10
CA GLN A 370 -15.16 -19.43 -25.32
C GLN A 370 -15.28 -17.89 -25.37
N SER A 371 -15.16 -17.21 -24.21
CA SER A 371 -15.22 -15.74 -24.13
C SER A 371 -13.82 -15.12 -24.25
N LYS A 372 -13.57 -14.46 -25.38
CA LYS A 372 -12.32 -13.75 -25.67
C LYS A 372 -12.13 -12.57 -24.72
N SER A 373 -13.18 -11.81 -24.43
CA SER A 373 -13.10 -10.73 -23.45
C SER A 373 -12.84 -11.26 -22.04
N GLY A 374 -13.52 -12.34 -21.66
CA GLY A 374 -13.27 -13.03 -20.40
C GLY A 374 -11.79 -13.41 -20.21
N PHE A 375 -11.12 -13.86 -21.28
CA PHE A 375 -9.74 -14.33 -21.23
C PHE A 375 -8.72 -13.20 -21.32
N TRP A 376 -8.87 -12.26 -22.25
CA TRP A 376 -7.87 -11.22 -22.54
C TRP A 376 -8.07 -9.90 -21.80
N LEU A 377 -9.28 -9.62 -21.32
CA LEU A 377 -9.60 -8.37 -20.64
C LEU A 377 -9.95 -8.59 -19.17
N VAL A 378 -10.98 -9.39 -18.89
CA VAL A 378 -11.57 -9.49 -17.55
C VAL A 378 -10.67 -10.26 -16.59
N SER A 379 -10.19 -11.45 -16.95
CA SER A 379 -9.31 -12.26 -16.08
C SER A 379 -7.98 -11.57 -15.74
N PRO A 380 -7.27 -10.93 -16.69
CA PRO A 380 -6.07 -10.16 -16.39
C PRO A 380 -6.35 -8.97 -15.49
N ILE A 381 -7.41 -8.19 -15.74
CA ILE A 381 -7.75 -7.03 -14.90
C ILE A 381 -8.15 -7.46 -13.49
N LEU A 382 -8.90 -8.56 -13.34
CA LEU A 382 -9.21 -9.14 -12.03
C LEU A 382 -7.93 -9.53 -11.28
N THR A 383 -6.99 -10.18 -11.98
CA THR A 383 -5.70 -10.57 -11.40
C THR A 383 -4.88 -9.35 -10.98
N LEU A 384 -4.83 -8.30 -11.82
CA LEU A 384 -4.19 -7.04 -11.47
C LEU A 384 -4.89 -6.34 -10.30
N ALA A 385 -6.22 -6.45 -10.18
CA ALA A 385 -6.98 -5.92 -9.05
C ALA A 385 -6.64 -6.64 -7.75
N TRP A 386 -6.49 -7.97 -7.78
CA TRP A 386 -6.00 -8.73 -6.62
C TRP A 386 -4.59 -8.34 -6.23
N LEU A 387 -3.68 -8.22 -7.20
CA LEU A 387 -2.33 -7.74 -6.94
C LEU A 387 -2.34 -6.31 -6.37
N ALA A 388 -3.19 -5.43 -6.89
CA ALA A 388 -3.33 -4.06 -6.39
C ALA A 388 -3.84 -4.04 -4.95
N LEU A 389 -4.82 -4.86 -4.61
CA LEU A 389 -5.35 -5.00 -3.26
C LEU A 389 -4.29 -5.54 -2.28
N VAL A 390 -3.58 -6.60 -2.67
CA VAL A 390 -2.52 -7.22 -1.88
C VAL A 390 -1.36 -6.25 -1.64
N HIS A 391 -0.85 -5.63 -2.71
CA HIS A 391 0.29 -4.75 -2.63
C HIS A 391 -0.04 -3.35 -2.14
N GLY A 392 -1.27 -2.87 -2.30
CA GLY A 392 -1.73 -1.54 -1.87
C GLY A 392 -2.32 -1.50 -0.46
N TYR A 393 -2.80 -2.63 0.07
CA TYR A 393 -3.48 -2.70 1.36
C TYR A 393 -3.05 -3.90 2.22
N GLU A 394 -3.31 -5.13 1.79
CA GLU A 394 -3.25 -6.30 2.70
C GLU A 394 -1.86 -6.60 3.23
N ASN A 395 -0.82 -6.47 2.40
CA ASN A 395 0.54 -6.72 2.86
C ASN A 395 1.00 -5.72 3.92
N GLU A 396 0.53 -4.47 3.84
CA GLU A 396 0.81 -3.50 4.90
C GLU A 396 0.05 -3.83 6.18
N ASP A 397 -1.22 -4.20 6.06
CA ASP A 397 -2.05 -4.59 7.19
C ASP A 397 -1.50 -5.83 7.91
N LEU A 398 -1.05 -6.84 7.15
CA LEU A 398 -0.40 -8.03 7.69
C LEU A 398 0.92 -7.70 8.40
N GLN A 399 1.77 -6.86 7.81
CA GLN A 399 3.02 -6.40 8.44
C GLN A 399 2.78 -5.63 9.74
N LYS A 400 1.70 -4.84 9.81
CA LYS A 400 1.31 -4.11 11.03
C LYS A 400 0.79 -5.03 12.13
N ARG A 401 0.00 -6.04 11.77
CA ARG A 401 -0.60 -6.98 12.73
C ARG A 401 0.37 -8.07 13.20
N PHE A 402 1.33 -8.45 12.37
CA PHE A 402 2.27 -9.54 12.63
C PHE A 402 3.72 -9.14 12.28
N PRO A 403 4.31 -8.13 12.97
CA PRO A 403 5.61 -7.57 12.60
C PRO A 403 6.79 -8.54 12.73
N ASP A 404 6.75 -9.44 13.73
CA ASP A 404 7.88 -10.32 14.07
C ASP A 404 7.81 -11.70 13.41
N VAL A 405 6.78 -11.96 12.59
CA VAL A 405 6.58 -13.29 12.00
C VAL A 405 7.31 -13.43 10.67
N VAL A 406 8.32 -14.30 10.65
CA VAL A 406 9.00 -14.72 9.42
C VAL A 406 8.27 -15.92 8.81
N TRP A 407 7.50 -15.66 7.75
CA TRP A 407 6.77 -16.69 7.03
C TRP A 407 7.60 -17.29 5.89
N LYS A 408 8.05 -18.55 6.06
CA LYS A 408 8.79 -19.29 5.01
C LYS A 408 7.84 -20.16 4.19
N ARG A 409 7.82 -19.95 2.87
CA ARG A 409 6.99 -20.69 1.90
C ARG A 409 7.82 -21.74 1.16
N LEU A 410 7.15 -22.71 0.53
CA LEU A 410 7.81 -23.70 -0.33
C LEU A 410 8.41 -23.04 -1.58
N VAL A 411 7.64 -22.15 -2.20
CA VAL A 411 8.05 -21.34 -3.35
C VAL A 411 8.23 -19.91 -2.84
N ASP A 412 9.49 -19.48 -2.70
CA ASP A 412 9.84 -18.15 -2.24
C ASP A 412 11.16 -17.70 -2.85
N LEU A 413 11.41 -16.39 -2.82
CA LEU A 413 12.70 -15.85 -3.19
C LEU A 413 13.74 -16.21 -2.11
N PRO A 414 14.78 -17.01 -2.41
CA PRO A 414 15.74 -17.48 -1.41
C PRO A 414 16.41 -16.34 -0.67
N GLU A 415 16.75 -16.53 0.61
CA GLU A 415 17.45 -15.52 1.42
C GLU A 415 18.79 -15.12 0.78
N ASN A 416 19.18 -13.86 0.94
CA ASN A 416 20.44 -13.35 0.39
C ASN A 416 21.63 -13.71 1.30
N VAL A 417 21.88 -15.00 1.47
CA VAL A 417 22.94 -15.56 2.33
C VAL A 417 23.80 -16.53 1.55
N ASN A 418 25.10 -16.54 1.86
CA ASN A 418 26.06 -17.45 1.24
C ASN A 418 26.04 -18.82 1.93
N MET A 419 24.91 -19.52 1.84
CA MET A 419 24.70 -20.87 2.34
C MET A 419 24.36 -21.81 1.19
N LYS A 420 24.62 -23.11 1.37
CA LYS A 420 24.28 -24.15 0.38
C LYS A 420 22.80 -24.07 -0.01
N SER A 421 22.52 -24.17 -1.31
CA SER A 421 21.17 -24.24 -1.84
C SER A 421 20.44 -25.48 -1.33
N GLN A 422 19.14 -25.33 -1.09
CA GLN A 422 18.23 -26.38 -0.70
C GLN A 422 17.33 -26.73 -1.87
N PHE A 423 16.70 -27.90 -1.80
CA PHE A 423 15.75 -28.36 -2.81
C PHE A 423 14.63 -27.33 -3.10
N ASN A 424 14.09 -26.69 -2.06
CA ASN A 424 13.06 -25.65 -2.21
C ASN A 424 13.56 -24.42 -3.00
N ASP A 425 14.84 -24.08 -2.92
CA ASP A 425 15.40 -22.94 -3.67
C ASP A 425 15.44 -23.27 -5.17
N ILE A 426 15.80 -24.51 -5.52
CA ILE A 426 15.80 -25.02 -6.89
C ILE A 426 14.37 -25.05 -7.45
N VAL A 427 13.42 -25.62 -6.69
CA VAL A 427 11.99 -25.64 -7.06
C VAL A 427 11.47 -24.23 -7.26
N SER A 428 11.86 -23.28 -6.40
CA SER A 428 11.48 -21.87 -6.54
C SER A 428 11.97 -21.27 -7.85
N ALA A 429 13.17 -21.62 -8.33
CA ALA A 429 13.68 -21.14 -9.62
C ALA A 429 12.83 -21.64 -10.80
N TYR A 430 12.43 -22.91 -10.81
CA TYR A 430 11.53 -23.43 -11.84
C TYR A 430 10.14 -22.80 -11.77
N CYS A 431 9.54 -22.75 -10.58
CA CYS A 431 8.17 -22.26 -10.38
C CYS A 431 8.02 -20.75 -10.58
N LEU A 432 9.04 -19.94 -10.24
CA LEU A 432 8.96 -18.48 -10.36
C LEU A 432 9.48 -17.96 -11.70
N VAL A 433 10.33 -18.70 -12.40
CA VAL A 433 11.01 -18.21 -13.60
C VAL A 433 10.73 -19.09 -14.81
N LEU A 434 11.22 -20.32 -14.83
CA LEU A 434 11.25 -21.12 -16.07
C LEU A 434 9.85 -21.54 -16.54
N ILE A 435 8.98 -21.99 -15.62
CA ILE A 435 7.60 -22.36 -15.97
C ILE A 435 6.78 -21.13 -16.41
N PRO A 436 6.74 -20.03 -15.63
CA PRO A 436 6.04 -18.82 -16.08
C PRO A 436 6.57 -18.25 -17.39
N TRP A 437 7.90 -18.27 -17.60
CA TRP A 437 8.50 -17.86 -18.87
C TRP A 437 7.95 -18.67 -20.04
N LEU A 438 7.99 -20.01 -19.96
CA LEU A 438 7.53 -20.88 -21.03
C LEU A 438 6.04 -20.63 -21.35
N VAL A 439 5.21 -20.51 -20.32
CA VAL A 439 3.76 -20.25 -20.49
C VAL A 439 3.53 -18.88 -21.14
N LEU A 440 4.20 -17.83 -20.67
CA LEU A 440 4.05 -16.48 -21.23
C LEU A 440 4.60 -16.38 -22.64
N TYR A 441 5.71 -17.04 -22.93
CA TYR A 441 6.30 -17.07 -24.26
C TYR A 441 5.39 -17.78 -25.26
N GLN A 442 4.85 -18.94 -24.89
CA GLN A 442 3.86 -19.65 -25.71
C GLN A 442 2.57 -18.85 -25.89
N LEU A 443 2.19 -18.03 -24.91
CA LEU A 443 1.06 -17.11 -25.05
C LEU A 443 1.33 -16.01 -26.10
N VAL A 444 2.55 -15.47 -26.17
CA VAL A 444 2.97 -14.50 -27.21
C VAL A 444 2.90 -15.13 -28.60
N ILE A 445 3.38 -16.37 -28.72
CA ILE A 445 3.32 -17.13 -29.98
C ILE A 445 1.87 -17.40 -30.38
N PHE A 446 1.05 -17.84 -29.43
CA PHE A 446 -0.37 -18.13 -29.63
C PHE A 446 -1.18 -16.91 -30.11
N VAL A 447 -0.84 -15.69 -29.66
CA VAL A 447 -1.48 -14.45 -30.14
C VAL A 447 -1.21 -14.23 -31.63
N GLY A 448 -0.01 -14.59 -32.11
CA GLY A 448 0.40 -14.42 -33.49
C GLY A 448 0.63 -12.97 -33.91
N PRO A 449 1.13 -12.75 -35.14
CA PRO A 449 1.51 -11.42 -35.62
C PRO A 449 0.29 -10.51 -35.78
N SER A 450 0.42 -9.24 -35.37
CA SER A 450 -0.62 -8.23 -35.64
C SER A 450 -0.63 -7.83 -37.11
N ALA A 451 -1.79 -7.40 -37.64
CA ALA A 451 -1.92 -6.96 -39.04
C ALA A 451 -0.89 -5.88 -39.45
N ASN A 452 -0.57 -4.96 -38.54
CA ASN A 452 0.39 -3.87 -38.75
C ASN A 452 1.80 -4.23 -38.24
N CYS A 453 2.26 -5.48 -38.39
CA CYS A 453 3.59 -5.90 -37.92
C CYS A 453 4.72 -5.28 -38.75
N ILE A 454 5.85 -5.02 -38.11
CA ILE A 454 7.06 -4.46 -38.70
C ILE A 454 8.15 -5.53 -38.61
N SER A 455 8.70 -5.92 -39.76
CA SER A 455 9.84 -6.85 -39.82
C SER A 455 11.09 -6.22 -39.22
N THR A 456 11.82 -6.98 -38.40
CA THR A 456 13.11 -6.56 -37.83
C THR A 456 14.31 -6.92 -38.74
N TYR A 457 14.09 -7.69 -39.82
CA TYR A 457 15.16 -7.99 -40.77
C TYR A 457 15.66 -6.76 -41.50
N LEU A 458 16.98 -6.59 -41.52
CA LEU A 458 17.65 -5.63 -42.39
C LEU A 458 17.68 -6.14 -43.83
N GLN A 459 17.70 -5.21 -44.79
CA GLN A 459 17.58 -5.52 -46.22
C GLN A 459 18.68 -6.47 -46.74
N PHE A 460 19.89 -6.45 -46.18
CA PHE A 460 20.97 -7.35 -46.60
C PHE A 460 20.85 -8.76 -45.99
N GLU A 461 20.08 -8.92 -44.90
CA GLU A 461 19.97 -10.20 -44.21
C GLU A 461 19.24 -11.24 -45.06
N SER A 462 18.42 -10.83 -46.03
CA SER A 462 17.77 -11.74 -46.99
C SER A 462 18.77 -12.57 -47.79
N ASN A 463 20.00 -12.09 -47.95
CA ASN A 463 21.05 -12.77 -48.72
C ASN A 463 21.84 -13.80 -47.89
N ILE A 464 21.64 -13.84 -46.57
CA ILE A 464 22.29 -14.84 -45.71
C ILE A 464 21.46 -16.13 -45.79
N PRO A 465 21.98 -17.22 -46.38
CA PRO A 465 21.27 -18.48 -46.50
C PRO A 465 21.06 -19.13 -45.12
N VAL A 466 20.05 -19.99 -45.01
CA VAL A 466 19.88 -20.84 -43.83
C VAL A 466 21.00 -21.88 -43.80
N ILE A 467 21.72 -21.96 -42.69
CA ILE A 467 22.83 -22.88 -42.47
C ILE A 467 22.38 -23.96 -41.48
N GLU A 468 21.91 -25.09 -42.00
CA GLU A 468 21.21 -26.12 -41.20
C GLU A 468 22.03 -26.68 -40.02
N TRP A 469 23.35 -26.85 -40.17
CA TRP A 469 24.16 -27.46 -39.11
C TRP A 469 24.29 -26.59 -37.85
N THR A 470 24.05 -25.27 -37.95
CA THR A 470 24.11 -24.38 -36.79
C THR A 470 22.91 -24.55 -35.87
N GLU A 471 21.87 -25.27 -36.32
CA GLU A 471 20.75 -25.73 -35.49
C GLU A 471 21.22 -26.48 -34.24
N PHE A 472 22.33 -27.23 -34.35
CA PHE A 472 22.92 -27.88 -33.19
C PHE A 472 23.18 -26.91 -32.03
N PHE A 473 23.72 -25.71 -32.32
CA PHE A 473 23.94 -24.71 -31.29
C PHE A 473 22.65 -24.05 -30.85
N TYR A 474 21.68 -23.86 -31.77
CA TYR A 474 20.37 -23.32 -31.43
C TYR A 474 19.67 -24.19 -30.37
N LEU A 475 19.58 -25.50 -30.62
CA LEU A 475 19.00 -26.49 -29.70
C LEU A 475 19.72 -26.57 -28.35
N LEU A 476 21.03 -26.30 -28.30
CA LEU A 476 21.76 -26.31 -27.03
C LEU A 476 21.28 -25.23 -26.06
N ALA A 477 20.56 -24.20 -26.50
CA ALA A 477 19.99 -23.18 -25.63
C ALA A 477 19.03 -23.80 -24.58
N TYR A 478 18.19 -24.76 -24.95
CA TYR A 478 17.20 -25.36 -24.05
C TYR A 478 17.81 -26.07 -22.83
N PRO A 479 18.69 -27.09 -22.99
CA PRO A 479 19.33 -27.73 -21.84
C PRO A 479 20.25 -26.76 -21.10
N PHE A 480 20.88 -25.81 -21.82
CA PHE A 480 21.73 -24.81 -21.18
C PHE A 480 20.97 -23.96 -20.17
N VAL A 481 19.74 -23.55 -20.49
CA VAL A 481 18.84 -22.83 -19.59
C VAL A 481 18.25 -23.73 -18.51
N ALA A 482 17.72 -24.88 -18.90
CA ALA A 482 17.00 -25.78 -17.99
C ALA A 482 17.87 -26.30 -16.84
N LEU A 483 19.18 -26.46 -17.06
CA LEU A 483 20.10 -27.01 -16.06
C LEU A 483 20.67 -25.98 -15.07
N VAL A 484 20.51 -24.67 -15.31
CA VAL A 484 21.10 -23.62 -14.44
C VAL A 484 20.72 -23.81 -12.97
N PRO A 485 19.43 -23.97 -12.59
CA PRO A 485 19.06 -24.09 -11.18
C PRO A 485 19.72 -25.28 -10.46
N LEU A 486 20.03 -26.36 -11.18
CA LEU A 486 20.63 -27.58 -10.64
C LEU A 486 22.13 -27.42 -10.34
N VAL A 487 22.78 -26.49 -11.04
CA VAL A 487 24.22 -26.26 -10.94
C VAL A 487 24.58 -25.20 -9.88
N LEU A 488 23.65 -24.31 -9.53
CA LEU A 488 23.87 -23.25 -8.56
C LEU A 488 23.94 -23.80 -7.12
N GLN A 489 25.09 -23.59 -6.47
CA GLN A 489 25.43 -24.23 -5.19
C GLN A 489 24.93 -23.47 -3.96
N THR A 490 24.59 -22.18 -4.11
CA THR A 490 24.25 -21.31 -2.96
C THR A 490 22.91 -20.62 -3.11
N LYS A 491 22.26 -20.32 -1.97
CA LYS A 491 21.01 -19.54 -1.91
C LYS A 491 21.15 -18.18 -2.60
N GLN A 492 22.26 -17.49 -2.36
CA GLN A 492 22.56 -16.21 -3.00
C GLN A 492 22.65 -16.31 -4.54
N GLN A 493 23.28 -17.36 -5.07
CA GLN A 493 23.36 -17.59 -6.51
C GLN A 493 21.97 -17.83 -7.13
N ILE A 494 21.18 -18.74 -6.54
CA ILE A 494 19.82 -19.03 -7.00
C ILE A 494 18.93 -17.78 -6.89
N ARG A 495 19.02 -17.04 -5.78
CA ARG A 495 18.32 -15.76 -5.60
C ARG A 495 18.65 -14.78 -6.73
N SER A 496 19.94 -14.63 -7.07
CA SER A 496 20.33 -13.76 -8.18
C SER A 496 19.70 -14.24 -9.49
N PHE A 497 19.77 -15.54 -9.79
CA PHE A 497 19.18 -16.11 -11.00
C PHE A 497 17.67 -15.87 -11.07
N ILE A 498 16.95 -16.03 -9.95
CA ILE A 498 15.52 -15.76 -9.90
C ILE A 498 15.23 -14.29 -10.22
N ILE A 499 15.95 -13.36 -9.60
CA ILE A 499 15.74 -11.92 -9.85
C ILE A 499 16.10 -11.56 -11.31
N ASP A 500 17.21 -12.09 -11.81
CA ASP A 500 17.70 -11.84 -13.17
C ASP A 500 16.71 -12.40 -14.21
N GLY A 501 16.23 -13.64 -14.00
CA GLY A 501 15.22 -14.28 -14.84
C GLY A 501 13.86 -13.59 -14.78
N LEU A 502 13.38 -13.20 -13.59
CA LEU A 502 12.13 -12.43 -13.46
C LEU A 502 12.20 -11.11 -14.22
N LEU A 503 13.34 -10.41 -14.18
CA LEU A 503 13.52 -9.17 -14.94
C LEU A 503 13.56 -9.44 -16.45
N ASN A 504 14.27 -10.50 -16.86
CA ASN A 504 14.35 -10.92 -18.26
C ASN A 504 12.96 -11.19 -18.84
N ILE A 505 12.15 -11.97 -18.13
CA ILE A 505 10.78 -12.31 -18.54
C ILE A 505 9.91 -11.06 -18.54
N SER A 506 9.93 -10.28 -17.46
CA SER A 506 9.04 -9.12 -17.30
C SER A 506 9.28 -8.06 -18.37
N ILE A 507 10.54 -7.77 -18.69
CA ILE A 507 10.87 -6.80 -19.74
C ILE A 507 10.68 -7.42 -21.12
N GLY A 508 11.20 -8.63 -21.36
CA GLY A 508 11.15 -9.29 -22.66
C GLY A 508 9.73 -9.55 -23.16
N ILE A 509 8.89 -10.20 -22.33
CA ILE A 509 7.48 -10.48 -22.68
C ILE A 509 6.71 -9.18 -22.86
N TYR A 510 6.95 -8.18 -22.02
CA TYR A 510 6.31 -6.87 -22.18
C TYR A 510 6.67 -6.24 -23.53
N LEU A 511 7.94 -6.24 -23.92
CA LEU A 511 8.36 -5.71 -25.23
C LEU A 511 7.75 -6.50 -26.39
N GLN A 512 7.66 -7.82 -26.30
CA GLN A 512 7.05 -8.68 -27.33
C GLN A 512 5.54 -8.40 -27.52
N PHE A 513 4.79 -8.10 -26.46
CA PHE A 513 3.38 -7.70 -26.60
C PHE A 513 3.21 -6.26 -27.11
N ILE A 514 4.07 -5.36 -26.65
CA ILE A 514 3.91 -3.92 -26.87
C ILE A 514 4.47 -3.46 -28.21
N LEU A 515 5.59 -4.02 -28.66
CA LEU A 515 6.20 -3.62 -29.93
C LEU A 515 5.64 -4.49 -31.05
N PRO A 516 5.24 -3.90 -32.20
CA PRO A 516 4.70 -4.64 -33.33
C PRO A 516 5.80 -5.35 -34.14
N PHE A 517 6.89 -5.79 -33.52
CA PHE A 517 8.08 -6.30 -34.19
C PHE A 517 8.00 -7.80 -34.37
N VAL A 518 8.35 -8.27 -35.57
CA VAL A 518 8.34 -9.70 -35.93
C VAL A 518 9.60 -10.06 -36.72
N ALA A 519 10.03 -11.31 -36.59
CA ALA A 519 11.01 -11.91 -37.49
C ALA A 519 10.39 -13.17 -38.09
N VAL A 520 9.95 -13.08 -39.34
CA VAL A 520 9.40 -14.24 -40.05
C VAL A 520 10.55 -15.17 -40.43
N PRO A 521 10.56 -16.44 -39.97
CA PRO A 521 11.67 -17.34 -40.27
C PRO A 521 11.90 -17.48 -41.78
N LYS A 522 13.17 -17.42 -42.21
CA LYS A 522 13.53 -17.46 -43.62
C LYS A 522 13.18 -18.82 -44.24
N ALA A 523 12.50 -18.82 -45.39
CA ALA A 523 12.20 -20.03 -46.12
C ALA A 523 13.48 -20.76 -46.58
N PHE A 524 13.48 -22.09 -46.47
CA PHE A 524 14.52 -22.98 -47.01
C PHE A 524 13.93 -24.38 -47.24
N VAL A 525 14.67 -25.24 -47.96
CA VAL A 525 14.31 -26.66 -48.15
C VAL A 525 15.33 -27.50 -47.38
N PRO A 526 14.90 -28.35 -46.43
CA PRO A 526 15.81 -29.12 -45.58
C PRO A 526 16.58 -30.15 -46.41
N GLN A 527 17.90 -30.19 -46.25
CA GLN A 527 18.79 -31.17 -46.89
C GLN A 527 19.41 -32.15 -45.88
N THR A 528 19.33 -31.84 -44.59
CA THR A 528 19.91 -32.61 -43.50
C THR A 528 18.89 -32.90 -42.41
N PHE A 529 19.19 -33.89 -41.56
CA PHE A 529 18.40 -34.19 -40.35
C PHE A 529 18.24 -32.98 -39.43
N LEU A 530 19.28 -32.13 -39.30
CA LEU A 530 19.18 -30.89 -38.52
C LEU A 530 18.28 -29.86 -39.20
N GLY A 531 18.22 -29.83 -40.54
CA GLY A 531 17.24 -29.04 -41.28
C GLY A 531 15.81 -29.46 -41.02
N GLU A 532 15.54 -30.77 -40.92
CA GLU A 532 14.21 -31.29 -40.54
C GLU A 532 13.82 -30.90 -39.11
N ILE A 533 14.76 -30.96 -38.16
CA ILE A 533 14.53 -30.51 -36.78
C ILE A 533 14.22 -29.02 -36.74
N LEU A 534 15.00 -28.19 -37.45
CA LEU A 534 14.79 -26.75 -37.52
C LEU A 534 13.40 -26.40 -38.08
N LEU A 535 12.90 -27.16 -39.07
CA LEU A 535 11.52 -26.98 -39.54
C LEU A 535 10.49 -27.30 -38.46
N HIS A 536 10.68 -28.39 -37.72
CA HIS A 536 9.76 -28.74 -36.63
C HIS A 536 9.78 -27.72 -35.49
N GLU A 537 10.95 -27.18 -35.16
CA GLU A 537 11.09 -26.14 -34.15
C GLU A 537 10.37 -24.84 -34.55
N ARG A 538 10.44 -24.47 -35.84
CA ARG A 538 9.73 -23.29 -36.38
C ARG A 538 8.23 -23.35 -36.20
N ASP A 539 7.64 -24.54 -36.24
CA ASP A 539 6.22 -24.73 -35.96
C ASP A 539 5.85 -24.38 -34.51
N LEU A 540 6.83 -24.40 -33.60
CA LEU A 540 6.66 -24.15 -32.17
C LEU A 540 7.13 -22.76 -31.69
N ASP A 541 8.02 -22.09 -32.43
CA ASP A 541 8.69 -20.84 -31.98
C ASP A 541 8.07 -19.54 -32.52
N GLY A 542 7.40 -19.58 -33.68
CA GLY A 542 6.59 -18.48 -34.24
C GLY A 542 7.32 -17.12 -34.49
N PRO A 543 6.78 -16.25 -35.36
CA PRO A 543 7.46 -15.01 -35.73
C PRO A 543 7.35 -13.87 -34.69
N THR A 544 6.44 -13.96 -33.72
CA THR A 544 6.17 -12.91 -32.72
C THR A 544 7.04 -12.99 -31.48
N GLY A 545 7.66 -14.15 -31.21
CA GLY A 545 8.59 -14.33 -30.09
C GLY A 545 9.98 -13.75 -30.34
N ALA A 546 10.19 -13.02 -31.43
CA ALA A 546 11.50 -12.68 -31.94
C ALA A 546 12.19 -11.51 -31.22
N PHE A 547 11.49 -10.40 -30.95
CA PHE A 547 12.10 -9.18 -30.41
C PHE A 547 11.69 -8.91 -28.95
N PRO A 548 12.64 -8.84 -28.00
CA PRO A 548 14.05 -9.23 -28.11
C PRO A 548 14.23 -10.76 -28.16
N SER A 549 15.36 -11.23 -28.69
CA SER A 549 15.63 -12.68 -28.77
C SER A 549 15.85 -13.28 -27.38
N PHE A 550 14.92 -14.14 -26.95
CA PHE A 550 15.04 -14.85 -25.68
C PHE A 550 16.20 -15.86 -25.70
N HIS A 551 16.43 -16.55 -26.82
CA HIS A 551 17.58 -17.43 -27.02
C HIS A 551 18.90 -16.75 -26.64
N VAL A 552 19.11 -15.53 -27.12
CA VAL A 552 20.32 -14.75 -26.82
C VAL A 552 20.35 -14.28 -25.37
N SER A 553 19.28 -13.65 -24.90
CA SER A 553 19.25 -13.11 -23.53
C SER A 553 19.46 -14.21 -22.47
N TRP A 554 18.82 -15.36 -22.65
CA TRP A 554 18.95 -16.51 -21.78
C TRP A 554 20.32 -17.14 -21.89
N ALA A 555 20.88 -17.32 -23.10
CA ALA A 555 22.21 -17.90 -23.25
C ALA A 555 23.26 -17.07 -22.50
N PHE A 556 23.25 -15.74 -22.60
CA PHE A 556 24.21 -14.90 -21.88
C PHE A 556 23.93 -14.83 -20.37
N LEU A 557 22.66 -14.81 -19.94
CA LEU A 557 22.31 -14.93 -18.52
C LEU A 557 22.84 -16.24 -17.93
N CYS A 558 22.64 -17.35 -18.63
CA CYS A 558 23.12 -18.66 -18.21
C CYS A 558 24.65 -18.66 -18.11
N ALA A 559 25.37 -18.16 -19.11
CA ALA A 559 26.84 -18.07 -19.04
C ALA A 559 27.34 -17.25 -17.84
N HIS A 560 26.66 -16.14 -17.51
CA HIS A 560 26.96 -15.35 -16.30
C HIS A 560 26.77 -16.15 -15.01
N HIS A 561 25.71 -16.96 -14.92
CA HIS A 561 25.44 -17.79 -13.75
C HIS A 561 26.34 -19.04 -13.67
N TYR A 562 26.59 -19.74 -14.78
CA TYR A 562 27.53 -20.86 -14.85
C TYR A 562 28.95 -20.42 -14.49
N THR A 563 29.39 -19.24 -14.90
CA THR A 563 30.71 -18.70 -14.54
C THR A 563 30.88 -18.54 -13.03
N ARG A 564 29.80 -18.29 -12.28
CA ARG A 564 29.84 -18.22 -10.81
C ARG A 564 29.96 -19.58 -10.15
N ALA A 565 29.46 -20.64 -10.78
CA ALA A 565 29.59 -22.01 -10.30
C ALA A 565 30.91 -22.67 -10.74
N PHE A 566 31.37 -22.36 -11.97
CA PHE A 566 32.56 -22.92 -12.59
C PHE A 566 33.46 -21.82 -13.20
N PRO A 567 34.19 -21.05 -12.38
CA PRO A 567 34.98 -19.91 -12.86
C PRO A 567 36.06 -20.28 -13.90
N LYS A 568 36.61 -21.49 -13.83
CA LYS A 568 37.64 -21.99 -14.75
C LYS A 568 37.14 -22.15 -16.19
N HIS A 569 35.84 -22.37 -16.39
CA HIS A 569 35.23 -22.59 -17.71
C HIS A 569 34.51 -21.36 -18.26
N ARG A 570 34.77 -20.18 -17.68
CA ARG A 570 34.14 -18.90 -18.08
C ARG A 570 34.13 -18.69 -19.60
N SER A 571 35.29 -18.79 -20.24
CA SER A 571 35.41 -18.54 -21.68
C SER A 571 34.57 -19.51 -22.49
N ALA A 572 34.51 -20.78 -22.09
CA ALA A 572 33.71 -21.80 -22.79
C ALA A 572 32.21 -21.46 -22.76
N PHE A 573 31.67 -21.01 -21.61
CA PHE A 573 30.26 -20.63 -21.53
C PHE A 573 29.91 -19.41 -22.38
N TYR A 574 30.75 -18.37 -22.37
CA TYR A 574 30.51 -17.18 -23.20
C TYR A 574 30.71 -17.45 -24.69
N ILE A 575 31.66 -18.33 -25.07
CA ILE A 575 31.81 -18.79 -26.46
C ILE A 575 30.56 -19.55 -26.89
N LEU A 576 30.03 -20.46 -26.05
CA LEU A 576 28.78 -21.16 -26.34
C LEU A 576 27.61 -20.18 -26.52
N SER A 577 27.45 -19.18 -25.65
CA SER A 577 26.41 -18.15 -25.81
C SER A 577 26.57 -17.35 -27.12
N ALA A 578 27.80 -17.05 -27.53
CA ALA A 578 28.08 -16.39 -28.81
C ALA A 578 27.72 -17.29 -30.01
N LEU A 579 28.01 -18.59 -29.92
CA LEU A 579 27.63 -19.58 -30.93
C LEU A 579 26.10 -19.74 -31.03
N ILE A 580 25.39 -19.79 -29.90
CA ILE A 580 23.90 -19.75 -29.86
C ILE A 580 23.39 -18.45 -30.52
N SER A 581 24.03 -17.32 -30.27
CA SER A 581 23.60 -16.05 -30.85
C SER A 581 23.84 -15.98 -32.35
N ALA A 582 24.95 -16.54 -32.83
CA ALA A 582 25.23 -16.66 -34.25
C ALA A 582 24.31 -17.68 -34.93
N SER A 583 23.93 -18.77 -34.24
CA SER A 583 22.97 -19.73 -34.76
C SER A 583 21.59 -19.11 -34.94
N CYS A 584 21.16 -18.18 -34.07
CA CYS A 584 19.89 -17.46 -34.24
C CYS A 584 19.75 -16.75 -35.60
N VAL A 585 20.84 -16.16 -36.11
CA VAL A 585 20.86 -15.47 -37.42
C VAL A 585 21.02 -16.46 -38.58
N THR A 586 21.91 -17.45 -38.41
CA THR A 586 22.27 -18.40 -39.48
C THR A 586 21.22 -19.49 -39.71
N THR A 587 20.44 -19.87 -38.69
CA THR A 587 19.21 -20.68 -38.84
C THR A 587 18.07 -19.88 -39.48
N GLY A 588 18.22 -18.55 -39.60
CA GLY A 588 17.20 -17.68 -40.17
C GLY A 588 15.98 -17.51 -39.27
N MET A 589 16.10 -17.72 -37.96
CA MET A 589 15.02 -17.57 -36.97
C MET A 589 14.87 -16.13 -36.45
N HIS A 590 15.99 -15.42 -36.30
CA HIS A 590 16.02 -14.06 -35.79
C HIS A 590 16.76 -13.13 -36.74
N SER A 591 16.43 -11.84 -36.70
CA SER A 591 17.24 -10.79 -37.29
C SER A 591 18.43 -10.41 -36.40
N ILE A 592 19.40 -9.70 -36.98
CA ILE A 592 20.52 -9.11 -36.21
C ILE A 592 20.00 -8.12 -35.14
N ILE A 593 18.95 -7.37 -35.45
CA ILE A 593 18.33 -6.42 -34.51
C ILE A 593 17.80 -7.15 -33.26
N ASP A 594 17.13 -8.29 -33.45
CA ASP A 594 16.58 -9.11 -32.36
C ASP A 594 17.68 -9.66 -31.46
N VAL A 595 18.79 -10.10 -32.06
CA VAL A 595 19.97 -10.62 -31.35
C VAL A 595 20.63 -9.52 -30.52
N ILE A 596 20.83 -8.33 -31.09
CA ILE A 596 21.35 -7.17 -30.35
C ILE A 596 20.42 -6.81 -29.19
N ALA A 597 19.10 -6.77 -29.43
CA ALA A 597 18.12 -6.48 -28.39
C ALA A 597 18.12 -7.53 -27.27
N GLY A 598 18.26 -8.82 -27.60
CA GLY A 598 18.43 -9.91 -26.63
C GLY A 598 19.68 -9.73 -25.76
N TYR A 599 20.80 -9.33 -26.37
CA TYR A 599 22.03 -9.04 -25.62
C TYR A 599 21.90 -7.79 -24.73
N LEU A 600 21.24 -6.72 -25.22
CA LEU A 600 20.94 -5.53 -24.41
C LEU A 600 20.04 -5.87 -23.22
N LEU A 601 19.04 -6.72 -23.40
CA LEU A 601 18.18 -7.20 -22.32
C LEU A 601 18.99 -7.95 -21.24
N PHE A 602 19.91 -8.83 -21.65
CA PHE A 602 20.86 -9.47 -20.73
C PHE A 602 21.67 -8.44 -19.93
N LEU A 603 22.21 -7.41 -20.59
CA LEU A 603 22.98 -6.36 -19.92
C LEU A 603 22.13 -5.60 -18.89
N ILE A 604 20.88 -5.28 -19.20
CA ILE A 604 19.95 -4.64 -18.27
C ILE A 604 19.75 -5.50 -17.01
N CYS A 605 19.58 -6.81 -17.18
CA CYS A 605 19.39 -7.76 -16.06
C CYS A 605 20.59 -7.81 -15.12
N ILE A 606 21.79 -8.02 -15.66
CA ILE A 606 22.99 -8.13 -14.81
C ILE A 606 23.41 -6.77 -14.24
N LYS A 607 23.09 -5.65 -14.91
CA LYS A 607 23.42 -4.29 -14.46
C LYS A 607 22.31 -3.64 -13.63
N ARG A 608 21.27 -4.37 -13.23
CA ARG A 608 20.10 -3.84 -12.51
C ARG A 608 20.45 -3.01 -11.26
N GLN A 609 21.49 -3.41 -10.52
CA GLN A 609 21.91 -2.69 -9.31
C GLN A 609 22.56 -1.35 -9.66
N GLN A 610 23.41 -1.31 -10.68
CA GLN A 610 24.04 -0.08 -11.16
C GLN A 610 22.99 0.87 -11.74
N ILE A 611 22.04 0.34 -12.54
CA ILE A 611 20.91 1.10 -13.09
C ILE A 611 20.07 1.68 -11.97
N TRP A 612 19.70 0.87 -10.97
CA TRP A 612 18.96 1.34 -9.80
C TRP A 612 19.70 2.43 -9.03
N GLN A 613 21.00 2.26 -8.77
CA GLN A 613 21.80 3.26 -8.07
C GLN A 613 21.92 4.58 -8.86
N TYR A 614 22.08 4.49 -10.18
CA TYR A 614 22.10 5.65 -11.05
C TYR A 614 20.77 6.41 -11.00
N LEU A 615 19.64 5.71 -11.17
CA LEU A 615 18.30 6.30 -11.07
C LEU A 615 18.04 6.90 -9.69
N ARG A 616 18.39 6.18 -8.61
CA ARG A 616 18.27 6.66 -7.23
C ARG A 616 19.04 7.97 -7.02
N ARG A 617 20.30 8.03 -7.47
CA ARG A 617 21.14 9.23 -7.40
C ARG A 617 20.58 10.37 -8.25
N TYR A 618 20.10 10.08 -9.46
CA TYR A 618 19.46 11.08 -10.31
C TYR A 618 18.26 11.72 -9.63
N PHE A 619 17.36 10.91 -9.06
CA PHE A 619 16.19 11.41 -8.34
C PHE A 619 16.56 12.12 -7.02
N GLU A 620 17.61 11.69 -6.34
CA GLU A 620 18.16 12.38 -5.16
C GLU A 620 18.70 13.77 -5.52
N ASN A 621 19.47 13.86 -6.60
CA ASN A 621 19.98 15.13 -7.12
C ASN A 621 18.83 16.04 -7.54
N LEU A 622 17.83 15.51 -8.26
CA LEU A 622 16.65 16.24 -8.69
C LEU A 622 15.81 16.73 -7.50
N ALA A 623 15.67 15.93 -6.44
CA ALA A 623 14.92 16.33 -5.25
C ALA A 623 15.60 17.47 -4.48
N ASN A 624 16.92 17.63 -4.66
CA ASN A 624 17.71 18.69 -4.04
C ASN A 624 18.07 19.82 -5.00
N SER A 625 17.59 19.78 -6.25
CA SER A 625 17.98 20.74 -7.29
C SER A 625 17.18 22.05 -7.23
N TRP A 626 16.34 22.29 -6.24
CA TRP A 626 15.51 23.51 -6.18
C TRP A 626 16.39 24.75 -6.32
N ALA A 627 16.07 25.58 -7.32
CA ALA A 627 16.73 26.84 -7.63
C ALA A 627 15.71 27.81 -8.21
N ALA A 628 15.95 29.10 -8.06
CA ALA A 628 15.07 30.12 -8.62
C ALA A 628 15.87 31.30 -9.19
N TYR A 629 15.36 31.86 -10.28
CA TYR A 629 15.89 33.06 -10.94
C TYR A 629 14.95 34.22 -10.65
N ARG A 630 15.50 35.37 -10.24
CA ARG A 630 14.71 36.60 -9.99
C ARG A 630 14.91 37.60 -11.11
N ILE A 631 13.80 38.16 -11.61
CA ILE A 631 13.76 39.24 -12.58
C ILE A 631 12.80 40.31 -12.01
N GLY A 632 13.35 41.31 -11.31
CA GLY A 632 12.55 42.29 -10.56
C GLY A 632 11.68 41.61 -9.49
N PRO A 633 10.37 41.92 -9.39
CA PRO A 633 9.47 41.33 -8.39
C PRO A 633 9.08 39.87 -8.71
N LEU A 634 9.46 39.37 -9.88
CA LEU A 634 9.09 38.06 -10.40
C LEU A 634 10.19 37.05 -10.10
N ARG A 635 9.79 35.86 -9.63
CA ARG A 635 10.68 34.73 -9.39
C ARG A 635 10.24 33.52 -10.21
N ILE A 636 11.17 32.98 -10.99
CA ILE A 636 11.00 31.78 -11.80
C ILE A 636 11.67 30.62 -11.10
N ILE A 637 10.90 29.63 -10.68
CA ILE A 637 11.39 28.40 -10.05
C ILE A 637 11.80 27.42 -11.16
N ASN A 638 12.94 26.76 -11.02
CA ASN A 638 13.49 25.88 -12.06
C ASN A 638 12.57 24.70 -12.43
N ASN A 639 11.69 24.29 -11.52
CA ASN A 639 10.71 23.24 -11.80
C ASN A 639 9.62 23.64 -12.81
N SER A 640 9.52 24.93 -13.18
CA SER A 640 8.69 25.43 -14.29
C SER A 640 9.05 24.76 -15.62
N LEU A 641 10.31 24.37 -15.84
CA LEU A 641 10.75 23.66 -17.04
C LEU A 641 10.02 22.32 -17.21
N TYR A 642 9.84 21.56 -16.13
CA TYR A 642 9.13 20.27 -16.20
C TYR A 642 7.64 20.45 -16.45
N VAL A 643 7.06 21.55 -15.97
CA VAL A 643 5.68 21.92 -16.29
C VAL A 643 5.55 22.27 -17.77
N PHE A 644 6.46 23.10 -18.28
CA PHE A 644 6.51 23.46 -19.69
C PHE A 644 6.59 22.20 -20.57
N LEU A 645 7.56 21.32 -20.30
CA LEU A 645 7.75 20.09 -21.08
C LEU A 645 6.50 19.21 -21.04
N SER A 646 5.87 19.04 -19.87
CA SER A 646 4.65 18.26 -19.70
C SER A 646 3.46 18.84 -20.46
N ALA A 647 3.20 20.14 -20.29
CA ALA A 647 2.07 20.82 -20.92
C ALA A 647 2.26 20.97 -22.45
N ALA A 648 3.47 21.30 -22.91
CA ALA A 648 3.75 21.47 -24.34
C ALA A 648 3.72 20.13 -25.08
N SER A 649 4.37 19.09 -24.57
CA SER A 649 4.30 17.76 -25.20
C SER A 649 2.89 17.18 -25.15
N GLY A 650 2.18 17.38 -24.04
CA GLY A 650 0.78 17.00 -23.90
C GLY A 650 -0.13 17.69 -24.91
N ALA A 651 -0.08 19.02 -24.99
CA ALA A 651 -0.85 19.80 -25.94
C ALA A 651 -0.53 19.40 -27.39
N TYR A 652 0.73 19.12 -27.71
CA TYR A 652 1.12 18.66 -29.04
C TYR A 652 0.47 17.32 -29.39
N LEU A 653 0.54 16.32 -28.50
CA LEU A 653 -0.09 15.02 -28.72
C LEU A 653 -1.61 15.13 -28.85
N VAL A 654 -2.23 15.92 -27.98
CA VAL A 654 -3.68 16.08 -27.95
C VAL A 654 -4.19 16.86 -29.17
N CYS A 655 -3.47 17.86 -29.68
CA CYS A 655 -3.83 18.58 -30.91
C CYS A 655 -3.58 17.75 -32.18
N SER A 656 -2.50 16.97 -32.22
CA SER A 656 -2.09 16.21 -33.40
C SER A 656 -2.98 15.02 -33.71
N LEU A 657 -3.64 14.42 -32.71
CA LEU A 657 -4.45 13.20 -32.87
C LEU A 657 -5.81 13.44 -33.57
N PRO A 658 -6.65 14.42 -33.17
CA PRO A 658 -7.92 14.71 -33.86
C PRO A 658 -7.77 15.68 -35.02
N GLY A 659 -6.64 16.39 -35.12
CA GLY A 659 -6.34 17.34 -36.19
C GLY A 659 -7.04 18.72 -36.09
N ASN A 660 -7.68 19.04 -34.96
CA ASN A 660 -8.31 20.35 -34.72
C ASN A 660 -7.72 21.07 -33.50
N ASN A 661 -6.94 22.11 -33.78
CA ASN A 661 -6.16 22.83 -32.76
C ASN A 661 -7.02 23.66 -31.82
N TYR A 662 -7.99 24.38 -32.36
CA TYR A 662 -8.80 25.30 -31.56
C TYR A 662 -9.64 24.53 -30.54
N ALA A 663 -10.25 23.42 -30.98
CA ALA A 663 -11.05 22.58 -30.09
C ALA A 663 -10.18 21.96 -28.98
N MET A 664 -8.99 21.47 -29.30
CA MET A 664 -8.12 20.82 -28.32
C MET A 664 -7.42 21.79 -27.37
N LEU A 665 -7.07 23.00 -27.84
CA LEU A 665 -6.62 24.08 -26.97
C LEU A 665 -7.73 24.53 -26.02
N PHE A 666 -8.98 24.61 -26.49
CA PHE A 666 -10.13 24.91 -25.63
C PHE A 666 -10.29 23.87 -24.51
N VAL A 667 -10.19 22.57 -24.82
CA VAL A 667 -10.20 21.50 -23.81
C VAL A 667 -9.03 21.65 -22.84
N SER A 668 -7.83 21.94 -23.33
CA SER A 668 -6.61 22.08 -22.52
C SER A 668 -6.70 23.27 -21.56
N ILE A 669 -7.23 24.41 -22.02
CA ILE A 669 -7.48 25.60 -21.20
C ILE A 669 -8.57 25.32 -20.17
N SER A 670 -9.65 24.64 -20.56
CA SER A 670 -10.73 24.24 -19.64
C SER A 670 -10.22 23.32 -18.53
N SER A 671 -9.32 22.39 -18.89
CA SER A 671 -8.63 21.52 -17.93
C SER A 671 -7.76 22.32 -16.96
N LEU A 672 -6.95 23.26 -17.46
CA LEU A 672 -6.14 24.15 -16.61
C LEU A 672 -6.98 24.98 -15.66
N PHE A 673 -8.09 25.55 -16.15
CA PHE A 673 -9.03 26.33 -15.34
C PHE A 673 -9.69 25.47 -14.26
N GLY A 674 -10.18 24.27 -14.62
CA GLY A 674 -10.74 23.31 -13.66
C GLY A 674 -9.71 22.93 -12.58
N GLY A 675 -8.46 22.72 -12.97
CA GLY A 675 -7.34 22.52 -12.06
C GLY A 675 -7.20 23.66 -11.04
N ALA A 676 -7.25 24.90 -11.52
CA ALA A 676 -7.15 26.10 -10.67
C ALA A 676 -8.31 26.21 -9.68
N VAL A 677 -9.55 26.02 -10.15
CA VAL A 677 -10.76 26.09 -9.30
C VAL A 677 -10.73 25.00 -8.22
N CYS A 678 -10.42 23.76 -8.59
CA CYS A 678 -10.32 22.66 -7.66
C CYS A 678 -9.22 22.87 -6.60
N GLY A 679 -8.05 23.39 -7.01
CA GLY A 679 -6.98 23.73 -6.08
C GLY A 679 -7.41 24.75 -5.05
N GLN A 680 -8.19 25.76 -5.46
CA GLN A 680 -8.73 26.80 -4.59
C GLN A 680 -9.78 26.30 -3.60
N LEU A 681 -10.68 25.39 -4.03
CA LEU A 681 -11.79 24.90 -3.22
C LEU A 681 -11.39 23.80 -2.24
N LEU A 682 -10.51 22.88 -2.63
CA LEU A 682 -10.24 21.65 -1.86
C LEU A 682 -8.90 21.64 -1.12
N GLU A 683 -7.88 22.36 -1.59
CA GLU A 683 -6.50 22.22 -1.07
C GLU A 683 -5.96 23.51 -0.41
N SER A 684 -6.85 24.43 0.00
CA SER A 684 -6.44 25.65 0.69
C SER A 684 -6.01 25.35 2.15
N SER A 685 -4.71 25.16 2.35
CA SER A 685 -4.08 25.14 3.68
C SER A 685 -3.41 26.49 3.98
N SER A 686 -3.25 26.82 5.26
CA SER A 686 -2.75 28.11 5.75
C SER A 686 -1.23 28.36 5.56
N GLY A 687 -0.45 27.35 5.11
CA GLY A 687 1.01 27.45 4.99
C GLY A 687 1.52 27.68 3.56
N LEU A 688 1.25 26.74 2.64
CA LEU A 688 1.66 26.81 1.23
C LEU A 688 0.50 26.38 0.34
N SER A 689 -0.11 27.34 -0.35
CA SER A 689 -1.22 27.06 -1.25
C SER A 689 -0.79 26.14 -2.41
N ARG A 690 -1.61 25.13 -2.72
CA ARG A 690 -1.52 24.39 -3.99
C ARG A 690 -2.40 25.12 -5.00
N PRO A 691 -1.84 25.82 -6.01
CA PRO A 691 -2.65 26.59 -6.95
C PRO A 691 -3.52 25.71 -7.86
N PHE A 692 -3.19 24.42 -8.04
CA PHE A 692 -3.92 23.52 -8.92
C PHE A 692 -4.09 22.12 -8.31
N GLY A 693 -5.28 21.53 -8.45
CA GLY A 693 -5.62 20.18 -8.02
C GLY A 693 -5.82 19.21 -9.18
N TYR A 694 -5.34 17.97 -9.05
CA TYR A 694 -5.42 16.93 -10.10
C TYR A 694 -6.85 16.63 -10.56
N PHE A 695 -7.78 16.43 -9.62
CA PHE A 695 -9.17 16.12 -9.95
C PHE A 695 -9.82 17.25 -10.75
N GLY A 696 -9.41 18.50 -10.50
CA GLY A 696 -9.85 19.66 -11.27
C GLY A 696 -9.44 19.61 -12.74
N PHE A 697 -8.24 19.14 -13.05
CA PHE A 697 -7.81 18.93 -14.44
C PHE A 697 -8.67 17.87 -15.12
N VAL A 698 -9.00 16.77 -14.42
CA VAL A 698 -9.84 15.70 -14.98
C VAL A 698 -11.27 16.21 -15.24
N THR A 699 -11.89 16.86 -14.25
CA THR A 699 -13.26 17.38 -14.41
C THR A 699 -13.32 18.55 -15.41
N GLY A 700 -12.34 19.46 -15.38
CA GLY A 700 -12.24 20.56 -16.33
C GLY A 700 -12.01 20.09 -17.76
N GLY A 701 -11.19 19.05 -17.95
CA GLY A 701 -10.99 18.41 -19.24
C GLY A 701 -12.25 17.70 -19.76
N LEU A 702 -13.01 17.04 -18.89
CA LEU A 702 -14.29 16.42 -19.26
C LEU A 702 -15.33 17.48 -19.68
N VAL A 703 -15.53 18.52 -18.86
CA VAL A 703 -16.44 19.63 -19.18
C VAL A 703 -16.00 20.33 -20.46
N GLY A 704 -14.69 20.59 -20.61
CA GLY A 704 -14.10 21.13 -21.81
C GLY A 704 -14.36 20.26 -23.04
N SER A 705 -14.26 18.93 -22.91
CA SER A 705 -14.53 17.98 -24.01
C SER A 705 -16.00 17.98 -24.41
N ILE A 706 -16.93 18.06 -23.46
CA ILE A 706 -18.37 18.18 -23.73
C ILE A 706 -18.67 19.49 -24.46
N ALA A 707 -18.16 20.61 -23.94
CA ALA A 707 -18.36 21.92 -24.54
C ALA A 707 -17.70 22.03 -25.92
N ALA A 708 -16.48 21.51 -26.10
CA ALA A 708 -15.81 21.48 -27.39
C ALA A 708 -16.55 20.59 -28.39
N SER A 709 -17.10 19.46 -27.94
CA SER A 709 -17.91 18.59 -28.79
C SER A 709 -19.14 19.32 -29.34
N TRP A 710 -19.79 20.11 -28.49
CA TRP A 710 -20.95 20.91 -28.89
C TRP A 710 -20.56 22.09 -29.79
N LEU A 711 -19.51 22.85 -29.45
CA LEU A 711 -19.10 24.06 -30.17
C LEU A 711 -18.47 23.79 -31.53
N PHE A 712 -17.66 22.73 -31.63
CA PHE A 712 -16.90 22.43 -32.85
C PHE A 712 -17.52 21.27 -33.66
N HIS A 713 -18.66 20.72 -33.21
CA HIS A 713 -19.34 19.59 -33.84
C HIS A 713 -18.45 18.35 -34.04
N ILE A 714 -17.47 18.15 -33.16
CA ILE A 714 -16.58 16.99 -33.15
C ILE A 714 -17.08 15.99 -32.10
N PRO A 715 -17.11 14.68 -32.37
CA PRO A 715 -17.53 13.70 -31.37
C PRO A 715 -16.71 13.78 -30.07
N ILE A 716 -17.39 13.74 -28.92
CA ILE A 716 -16.73 13.76 -27.60
C ILE A 716 -15.66 12.68 -27.46
N LEU A 717 -15.87 11.53 -28.10
CA LEU A 717 -14.96 10.40 -28.09
C LEU A 717 -13.57 10.77 -28.64
N SER A 718 -13.48 11.65 -29.64
CA SER A 718 -12.19 12.12 -30.19
C SER A 718 -11.35 12.84 -29.14
N PHE A 719 -11.97 13.69 -28.33
CA PHE A 719 -11.29 14.44 -27.27
C PHE A 719 -10.85 13.54 -26.12
N LEU A 720 -11.74 12.63 -25.68
CA LEU A 720 -11.45 11.72 -24.56
C LEU A 720 -10.37 10.70 -24.91
N SER A 721 -10.38 10.16 -26.13
CA SER A 721 -9.38 9.20 -26.60
C SER A 721 -8.01 9.83 -26.84
N ALA A 722 -7.96 11.02 -27.46
CA ALA A 722 -6.72 11.79 -27.58
C ALA A 722 -6.13 12.10 -26.20
N SER A 723 -6.98 12.49 -25.24
CA SER A 723 -6.57 12.72 -23.86
C SER A 723 -6.07 11.44 -23.18
N ALA A 724 -6.74 10.30 -23.36
CA ALA A 724 -6.32 9.01 -22.80
C ALA A 724 -4.95 8.56 -23.32
N LEU A 725 -4.64 8.81 -24.59
CA LEU A 725 -3.34 8.50 -25.21
C LEU A 725 -2.22 9.46 -24.76
N ALA A 726 -2.53 10.73 -24.51
CA ALA A 726 -1.55 11.73 -24.10
C ALA A 726 -1.30 11.77 -22.58
N ASN A 727 -2.34 11.54 -21.77
CA ASN A 727 -2.29 11.71 -20.32
C ASN A 727 -1.20 10.90 -19.60
N PRO A 728 -0.89 9.64 -19.95
CA PRO A 728 0.20 8.92 -19.32
C PRO A 728 1.55 9.66 -19.48
N TRP A 729 1.83 10.20 -20.67
CA TRP A 729 3.05 10.96 -20.94
C TRP A 729 3.08 12.31 -20.21
N ILE A 730 1.94 13.00 -20.18
CA ILE A 730 1.76 14.25 -19.40
C ILE A 730 2.02 13.99 -17.93
N GLN A 731 1.42 12.93 -17.37
CA GLN A 731 1.59 12.58 -15.97
C GLN A 731 3.01 12.16 -15.65
N ALA A 732 3.66 11.35 -16.49
CA ALA A 732 5.05 10.92 -16.30
C ALA A 732 5.99 12.13 -16.25
N THR A 733 5.93 13.01 -17.25
CA THR A 733 6.75 14.23 -17.28
C THR A 733 6.47 15.17 -16.12
N GLY A 734 5.20 15.38 -15.76
CA GLY A 734 4.79 16.22 -14.63
C GLY A 734 5.27 15.72 -13.26
N ARG A 735 5.57 14.42 -13.11
CA ARG A 735 6.13 13.87 -11.86
C ARG A 735 7.56 14.32 -11.58
N LEU A 736 8.32 14.75 -12.59
CA LEU A 736 9.66 15.34 -12.38
C LEU A 736 9.59 16.63 -11.56
N ARG A 737 8.59 17.48 -11.81
CA ARG A 737 8.32 18.63 -10.94
C ARG A 737 8.00 18.20 -9.50
N CYS A 738 7.23 17.12 -9.34
CA CYS A 738 6.86 16.65 -8.00
C CYS A 738 8.11 16.28 -7.17
N VAL A 739 9.10 15.66 -7.80
CA VAL A 739 10.40 15.36 -7.18
C VAL A 739 11.10 16.64 -6.75
N ALA A 740 11.30 17.59 -7.67
CA ALA A 740 12.02 18.84 -7.38
C ALA A 740 11.32 19.72 -6.33
N GLN A 741 9.98 19.75 -6.31
CA GLN A 741 9.18 20.51 -5.34
C GLN A 741 9.05 19.78 -3.98
N GLY A 742 9.20 18.45 -3.96
CA GLY A 742 8.96 17.62 -2.78
C GLY A 742 7.48 17.27 -2.52
N CYS A 743 6.59 17.41 -3.50
CA CYS A 743 5.20 16.96 -3.38
C CYS A 743 5.03 15.51 -3.87
N CYS A 744 3.95 14.86 -3.45
CA CYS A 744 3.66 13.44 -3.70
C CYS A 744 4.80 12.50 -3.27
N HIS A 745 5.56 12.87 -2.23
CA HIS A 745 6.73 12.14 -1.77
C HIS A 745 6.37 10.87 -0.99
N GLY A 746 7.35 9.97 -0.88
CA GLY A 746 7.17 8.68 -0.23
C GLY A 746 7.37 8.72 1.28
N ARG A 747 6.86 7.70 1.97
CA ARG A 747 7.12 7.48 3.40
C ARG A 747 8.56 7.03 3.64
N ARG A 748 8.97 7.03 4.91
CA ARG A 748 10.30 6.57 5.34
C ARG A 748 10.58 5.13 4.87
N THR A 749 11.82 4.88 4.46
CA THR A 749 12.28 3.58 3.97
C THR A 749 13.76 3.36 4.28
N ASN A 750 14.30 2.22 3.87
CA ASN A 750 15.70 1.89 4.08
C ASN A 750 16.64 2.64 3.09
N PRO A 751 17.96 2.72 3.40
CA PRO A 751 18.92 3.43 2.55
C PRO A 751 19.08 2.85 1.12
N PHE A 752 18.79 1.56 0.93
CA PHE A 752 18.91 0.92 -0.37
C PHE A 752 17.81 1.36 -1.35
N LEU A 753 16.59 1.57 -0.84
CA LEU A 753 15.42 1.95 -1.64
C LEU A 753 15.17 3.46 -1.70
N GLY A 754 15.64 4.21 -0.70
CA GLY A 754 15.26 5.62 -0.52
C GLY A 754 16.26 6.66 -1.02
N ILE A 755 15.76 7.87 -1.22
CA ILE A 755 16.56 9.08 -1.46
C ILE A 755 16.59 9.98 -0.22
N LEU A 756 17.63 10.79 -0.09
CA LEU A 756 17.76 11.82 0.94
C LEU A 756 17.38 13.19 0.37
N VAL A 757 16.49 13.89 1.08
CA VAL A 757 16.13 15.28 0.75
C VAL A 757 16.65 16.18 1.85
N THR A 758 17.50 17.13 1.47
CA THR A 758 18.20 18.07 2.36
C THR A 758 17.81 19.51 2.08
N ASN A 759 17.36 19.82 0.87
CA ASN A 759 16.99 21.17 0.47
C ASN A 759 15.81 21.70 1.32
N PRO A 760 15.95 22.83 2.04
CA PRO A 760 14.92 23.34 2.95
C PRO A 760 13.66 23.84 2.23
N HIS A 761 13.76 24.28 0.96
CA HIS A 761 12.61 24.72 0.17
C HIS A 761 11.74 23.55 -0.34
N SER A 762 12.23 22.32 -0.22
CA SER A 762 11.44 21.13 -0.55
C SER A 762 10.32 20.93 0.46
N ARG A 763 9.11 20.62 -0.01
CA ARG A 763 7.95 20.32 0.85
C ARG A 763 8.18 19.10 1.77
N VAL A 764 9.12 18.22 1.41
CA VAL A 764 9.55 17.10 2.27
C VAL A 764 10.15 17.63 3.58
N CYS A 765 10.99 18.67 3.49
CA CYS A 765 11.64 19.30 4.63
C CYS A 765 10.67 20.24 5.36
N SER A 766 10.02 21.16 4.64
CA SER A 766 9.22 22.24 5.24
C SER A 766 7.89 21.77 5.82
N LEU A 767 7.16 20.90 5.13
CA LEU A 767 5.81 20.46 5.56
C LEU A 767 5.83 19.13 6.31
N SER A 768 6.63 18.16 5.88
CA SER A 768 6.58 16.78 6.40
C SER A 768 7.67 16.46 7.43
N GLN A 769 8.62 17.37 7.67
CA GLN A 769 9.68 17.22 8.66
C GLN A 769 10.50 15.92 8.47
N LEU A 770 10.73 15.55 7.20
CA LEU A 770 11.48 14.35 6.79
C LEU A 770 12.92 14.68 6.32
N HIS A 771 13.45 15.82 6.74
CA HIS A 771 14.84 16.22 6.45
C HIS A 771 15.84 15.13 6.86
N ASN A 772 16.80 14.82 5.98
CA ASN A 772 17.81 13.78 6.20
C ASN A 772 17.25 12.38 6.55
N LYS A 773 16.02 12.06 6.12
CA LYS A 773 15.44 10.72 6.23
C LYS A 773 15.31 10.09 4.85
N HIS A 774 15.67 8.81 4.73
CA HIS A 774 15.47 8.06 3.49
C HIS A 774 13.97 7.88 3.23
N ILE A 775 13.51 8.32 2.07
CA ILE A 775 12.10 8.22 1.65
C ILE A 775 11.96 7.48 0.32
N HIS A 776 10.84 6.79 0.12
CA HIS A 776 10.51 6.17 -1.16
C HIS A 776 10.40 7.22 -2.29
N ILE A 777 10.83 6.85 -3.49
CA ILE A 777 10.74 7.68 -4.70
C ILE A 777 9.39 7.46 -5.39
N THR A 778 8.29 7.73 -4.70
CA THR A 778 6.93 7.53 -5.24
C THR A 778 6.67 8.21 -6.59
N PRO A 779 7.23 9.41 -6.90
CA PRO A 779 7.10 9.96 -8.25
C PRO A 779 7.76 9.09 -9.33
N ALA A 780 8.89 8.43 -9.04
CA ALA A 780 9.53 7.53 -10.00
C ALA A 780 8.69 6.28 -10.27
N TYR A 781 8.03 5.74 -9.23
CA TYR A 781 7.08 4.63 -9.40
C TYR A 781 5.91 5.05 -10.31
N SER A 782 5.39 6.27 -10.12
CA SER A 782 4.38 6.86 -10.99
C SER A 782 4.88 7.03 -12.43
N ILE A 783 6.11 7.49 -12.65
CA ILE A 783 6.69 7.66 -13.99
C ILE A 783 6.72 6.33 -14.71
N LEU A 784 7.27 5.30 -14.06
CA LEU A 784 7.36 3.97 -14.63
C LEU A 784 5.97 3.41 -14.99
N ALA A 785 5.01 3.48 -14.07
CA ALA A 785 3.66 2.98 -14.35
C ALA A 785 2.98 3.72 -15.50
N ASN A 786 3.12 5.04 -15.57
CA ASN A 786 2.55 5.83 -16.66
C ASN A 786 3.22 5.54 -18.01
N ALA A 787 4.54 5.34 -18.04
CA ALA A 787 5.24 4.96 -19.27
C ALA A 787 4.76 3.58 -19.77
N LEU A 788 4.60 2.60 -18.88
CA LEU A 788 4.09 1.27 -19.23
C LEU A 788 2.64 1.34 -19.74
N ILE A 789 1.77 2.04 -19.03
CA ILE A 789 0.37 2.22 -19.46
C ILE A 789 0.31 2.96 -20.80
N GLY A 790 1.08 4.05 -20.97
CA GLY A 790 1.14 4.81 -22.20
C GLY A 790 1.54 3.95 -23.40
N MET A 791 2.63 3.19 -23.29
CA MET A 791 3.07 2.28 -24.36
C MET A 791 2.00 1.23 -24.71
N LEU A 792 1.31 0.66 -23.71
CA LEU A 792 0.20 -0.27 -23.94
C LEU A 792 -0.95 0.39 -24.69
N LEU A 793 -1.42 1.56 -24.26
CA LEU A 793 -2.53 2.26 -24.91
C LEU A 793 -2.19 2.65 -26.35
N TRP A 794 -0.95 3.08 -26.60
CA TRP A 794 -0.45 3.37 -27.94
C TRP A 794 -0.36 2.13 -28.82
N ARG A 795 0.07 0.98 -28.27
CA ARG A 795 0.03 -0.29 -28.99
C ARG A 795 -1.39 -0.70 -29.37
N LEU A 796 -2.33 -0.57 -28.44
CA LEU A 796 -3.74 -0.89 -28.70
C LEU A 796 -4.33 0.03 -29.78
N TRP A 797 -4.04 1.33 -29.71
CA TRP A 797 -4.42 2.29 -30.75
C TRP A 797 -3.82 1.95 -32.11
N TYR A 798 -2.52 1.63 -32.17
CA TYR A 798 -1.84 1.22 -33.41
C TYR A 798 -2.38 -0.10 -33.98
N SER A 799 -2.97 -0.94 -33.13
CA SER A 799 -3.64 -2.19 -33.52
C SER A 799 -5.13 -1.99 -33.80
N GLU A 800 -5.57 -0.74 -33.93
CA GLU A 800 -6.95 -0.34 -34.28
C GLU A 800 -8.02 -0.85 -33.30
N VAL A 801 -7.62 -1.03 -32.03
CA VAL A 801 -8.56 -1.37 -30.95
C VAL A 801 -9.48 -0.18 -30.68
N SER A 802 -10.74 -0.48 -30.36
CA SER A 802 -11.77 0.51 -29.99
C SER A 802 -11.25 1.62 -29.08
N LEU A 803 -11.52 2.87 -29.48
CA LEU A 803 -11.18 4.06 -28.69
C LEU A 803 -11.90 4.06 -27.33
N CYS A 804 -13.09 3.47 -27.25
CA CYS A 804 -13.84 3.32 -26.00
C CYS A 804 -13.10 2.41 -25.03
N LEU A 805 -12.55 1.30 -25.52
CA LEU A 805 -11.74 0.39 -24.71
C LEU A 805 -10.43 1.05 -24.26
N ILE A 806 -9.78 1.84 -25.12
CA ILE A 806 -8.55 2.59 -24.77
C ILE A 806 -8.79 3.57 -23.61
N ILE A 807 -9.87 4.37 -23.67
CA ILE A 807 -10.24 5.29 -22.58
C ILE A 807 -10.52 4.51 -21.29
N SER A 808 -11.22 3.39 -21.40
CA SER A 808 -11.58 2.53 -20.27
C SER A 808 -10.35 1.96 -19.59
N LEU A 809 -9.41 1.41 -20.37
CA LEU A 809 -8.16 0.85 -19.89
C LEU A 809 -7.26 1.92 -19.26
N TYR A 810 -7.25 3.14 -19.77
CA TYR A 810 -6.56 4.26 -19.12
C TYR A 810 -7.05 4.44 -17.67
N PHE A 811 -8.37 4.55 -17.46
CA PHE A 811 -8.92 4.73 -16.12
C PHE A 811 -8.67 3.52 -15.21
N ILE A 812 -8.86 2.29 -15.72
CA ILE A 812 -8.65 1.06 -14.96
C ILE A 812 -7.19 0.94 -14.54
N LEU A 813 -6.24 1.01 -15.47
CA LEU A 813 -4.83 0.75 -15.19
C LEU A 813 -4.21 1.86 -14.34
N ILE A 814 -4.58 3.13 -14.56
CA ILE A 814 -4.16 4.23 -13.69
C ILE A 814 -4.74 4.06 -12.29
N GLY A 815 -6.02 3.69 -12.16
CA GLY A 815 -6.65 3.41 -10.87
C GLY A 815 -5.91 2.31 -10.11
N LEU A 816 -5.68 1.16 -10.75
CA LEU A 816 -4.94 0.05 -10.14
C LEU A 816 -3.52 0.44 -9.72
N SER A 817 -2.79 1.14 -10.59
CA SER A 817 -1.44 1.62 -10.27
C SER A 817 -1.43 2.60 -9.10
N ARG A 818 -2.35 3.57 -9.08
CA ARG A 818 -2.44 4.59 -8.03
C ARG A 818 -2.82 3.99 -6.69
N PHE A 819 -3.69 2.97 -6.68
CA PHE A 819 -4.05 2.25 -5.45
C PHE A 819 -2.82 1.64 -4.77
N VAL A 820 -1.88 1.08 -5.55
CA VAL A 820 -0.61 0.54 -5.06
C VAL A 820 0.38 1.64 -4.65
N GLU A 821 0.54 2.68 -5.48
CA GLU A 821 1.44 3.80 -5.18
C GLU A 821 1.10 4.46 -3.83
N GLU A 822 -0.18 4.58 -3.54
CA GLU A 822 -0.69 5.28 -2.35
C GLU A 822 -0.24 4.62 -1.04
N ARG A 823 0.06 3.30 -1.04
CA ARG A 823 0.73 2.61 0.07
C ARG A 823 2.06 3.26 0.45
N PHE A 824 2.85 3.63 -0.56
CA PHE A 824 4.21 4.13 -0.38
C PHE A 824 4.26 5.62 -0.10
N ARG A 825 3.14 6.36 -0.24
CA ARG A 825 3.09 7.81 0.01
C ARG A 825 3.19 8.19 1.49
N GLY A 826 3.94 9.26 1.75
CA GLY A 826 4.22 9.80 3.09
C GLY A 826 3.53 11.13 3.42
N GLU A 827 2.63 11.64 2.58
CA GLU A 827 1.99 12.94 2.81
C GLU A 827 1.02 12.91 4.01
N VAL A 828 1.36 13.67 5.06
CA VAL A 828 0.62 13.75 6.33
C VAL A 828 -0.81 14.29 6.17
N GLN A 829 -1.06 15.07 5.12
CA GLN A 829 -2.37 15.70 4.85
C GLN A 829 -3.42 14.72 4.29
N THR A 830 -3.02 13.50 3.94
CA THR A 830 -3.93 12.56 3.27
C THR A 830 -4.94 11.98 4.27
N MET A 831 -6.22 12.30 4.10
CA MET A 831 -7.29 11.74 4.93
C MET A 831 -7.39 10.22 4.76
N ILE A 832 -7.53 9.51 5.88
CA ILE A 832 -7.80 8.06 5.91
C ILE A 832 -9.27 7.88 6.28
N CYS A 833 -10.02 7.18 5.43
CA CYS A 833 -11.43 6.86 5.62
C CYS A 833 -11.62 5.34 5.52
N ARG A 834 -12.18 4.73 6.58
CA ARG A 834 -12.41 3.28 6.65
C ARG A 834 -11.16 2.44 6.30
N ARG A 835 -10.02 2.79 6.91
CA ARG A 835 -8.69 2.14 6.73
C ARG A 835 -8.00 2.33 5.37
N LEU A 836 -8.65 2.98 4.40
CA LEU A 836 -8.03 3.35 3.12
C LEU A 836 -7.78 4.85 3.05
N LYS A 837 -6.71 5.25 2.38
CA LYS A 837 -6.47 6.65 2.07
C LYS A 837 -7.51 7.16 1.06
N ILE A 838 -7.88 8.44 1.10
CA ILE A 838 -8.91 8.99 0.20
C ILE A 838 -8.59 8.77 -1.29
N TYR A 839 -7.30 8.81 -1.67
CA TYR A 839 -6.88 8.56 -3.05
C TYR A 839 -6.98 7.08 -3.46
N GLN A 840 -6.98 6.13 -2.52
CA GLN A 840 -7.30 4.73 -2.82
C GLN A 840 -8.78 4.57 -3.15
N TRP A 841 -9.68 5.30 -2.47
CA TRP A 841 -11.09 5.36 -2.86
C TRP A 841 -11.28 6.00 -4.24
N GLY A 842 -10.57 7.09 -4.53
CA GLY A 842 -10.57 7.69 -5.87
C GLY A 842 -10.05 6.73 -6.95
N SER A 843 -9.07 5.90 -6.61
CA SER A 843 -8.55 4.85 -7.51
C SER A 843 -9.58 3.76 -7.80
N ILE A 844 -10.35 3.33 -6.80
CA ILE A 844 -11.48 2.40 -6.99
C ILE A 844 -12.53 3.04 -7.90
N ALA A 845 -12.87 4.31 -7.67
CA ALA A 845 -13.82 5.03 -8.52
C ALA A 845 -13.35 5.10 -9.98
N PHE A 846 -12.06 5.33 -10.23
CA PHE A 846 -11.48 5.31 -11.58
C PHE A 846 -11.65 3.93 -12.25
N VAL A 847 -11.38 2.84 -11.53
CA VAL A 847 -11.62 1.48 -12.04
C VAL A 847 -13.09 1.28 -12.39
N CYS A 848 -14.02 1.66 -11.51
CA CYS A 848 -15.45 1.55 -11.76
C CYS A 848 -15.90 2.39 -12.97
N ILE A 849 -15.39 3.62 -13.12
CA ILE A 849 -15.67 4.48 -14.26
C ILE A 849 -15.20 3.82 -15.55
N GLY A 850 -13.97 3.29 -15.59
CA GLY A 850 -13.45 2.62 -16.78
C GLY A 850 -14.26 1.37 -17.15
N ILE A 851 -14.64 0.53 -16.18
CA ILE A 851 -15.51 -0.63 -16.43
C ILE A 851 -16.86 -0.17 -17.01
N CYS A 852 -17.53 0.80 -16.38
CA CYS A 852 -18.82 1.29 -16.85
C CYS A 852 -18.72 1.92 -18.25
N PHE A 853 -17.65 2.68 -18.52
CA PHE A 853 -17.43 3.32 -19.81
C PHE A 853 -17.22 2.29 -20.92
N SER A 854 -16.52 1.20 -20.65
CA SER A 854 -16.30 0.12 -21.63
C SER A 854 -17.56 -0.63 -22.04
N MET A 855 -18.64 -0.50 -21.26
CA MET A 855 -19.93 -1.13 -21.53
C MET A 855 -20.88 -0.25 -22.34
N LEU A 856 -20.50 1.00 -22.62
CA LEU A 856 -21.36 1.95 -23.33
C LEU A 856 -21.39 1.63 -24.83
N PRO A 857 -22.56 1.66 -25.47
CA PRO A 857 -22.72 1.33 -26.89
C PRO A 857 -22.32 2.54 -27.76
N PHE A 858 -21.05 2.91 -27.74
CA PHE A 858 -20.52 3.92 -28.65
C PHE A 858 -20.27 3.31 -30.02
N ASN A 859 -20.70 4.04 -31.05
CA ASN A 859 -20.42 3.68 -32.43
C ASN A 859 -19.02 4.22 -32.77
N ASP A 860 -18.01 3.34 -32.88
CA ASP A 860 -16.62 3.69 -33.16
C ASP A 860 -16.39 4.14 -34.62
N LYS A 861 -17.17 5.13 -35.09
CA LYS A 861 -16.95 5.79 -36.39
C LYS A 861 -15.83 6.84 -36.34
N VAL A 862 -15.20 7.00 -35.18
CA VAL A 862 -14.14 7.99 -34.94
C VAL A 862 -12.79 7.32 -35.10
N SER A 863 -11.97 7.81 -36.01
CA SER A 863 -10.55 7.46 -36.10
C SER A 863 -9.68 8.63 -35.62
N LEU A 864 -8.56 8.31 -34.99
CA LEU A 864 -7.51 9.27 -34.68
C LEU A 864 -6.29 8.99 -35.56
N HIS A 865 -5.63 10.04 -36.02
CA HIS A 865 -4.41 9.94 -36.81
C HIS A 865 -3.36 10.88 -36.25
N LEU A 866 -2.13 10.39 -36.06
CA LEU A 866 -1.05 11.25 -35.58
C LEU A 866 -0.57 12.17 -36.70
N ASN A 867 -0.99 13.42 -36.68
CA ASN A 867 -0.59 14.41 -37.67
C ASN A 867 0.68 15.15 -37.19
N GLY A 868 1.82 14.93 -37.85
CA GLY A 868 3.11 15.53 -37.50
C GLY A 868 3.30 16.99 -37.96
N LYS A 869 2.25 17.80 -38.05
CA LYS A 869 2.33 19.13 -38.66
C LYS A 869 2.93 20.17 -37.72
N TYR A 870 3.71 21.10 -38.27
CA TYR A 870 4.33 22.20 -37.53
C TYR A 870 3.30 23.18 -36.92
N GLU A 871 2.08 23.25 -37.47
CA GLU A 871 0.98 24.09 -36.97
C GLU A 871 0.57 23.76 -35.52
N TYR A 872 0.90 22.56 -35.04
CA TYR A 872 0.62 22.12 -33.66
C TYR A 872 1.70 22.54 -32.68
N VAL A 873 2.92 22.83 -33.15
CA VAL A 873 4.07 23.08 -32.29
C VAL A 873 3.94 24.43 -31.58
N ILE A 874 3.66 25.49 -32.34
CA ILE A 874 3.60 26.87 -31.79
C ILE A 874 2.51 27.01 -30.70
N PRO A 875 1.24 26.62 -30.94
CA PRO A 875 0.21 26.74 -29.90
C PRO A 875 0.51 25.90 -28.66
N SER A 876 1.15 24.73 -28.84
CA SER A 876 1.55 23.86 -27.74
C SER A 876 2.66 24.48 -26.89
N ILE A 877 3.64 25.14 -27.52
CA ILE A 877 4.68 25.90 -26.82
C ILE A 877 4.04 27.06 -26.04
N ILE A 878 3.11 27.81 -26.64
CA ILE A 878 2.40 28.91 -25.97
C ILE A 878 1.64 28.39 -24.75
N PHE A 879 0.86 27.31 -24.90
CA PHE A 879 0.15 26.67 -23.80
C PHE A 879 1.10 26.17 -22.70
N GLY A 880 2.24 25.62 -23.09
CA GLY A 880 3.33 25.24 -22.19
C GLY A 880 3.85 26.42 -21.38
N CYS A 881 4.12 27.56 -22.02
CA CYS A 881 4.58 28.78 -21.36
C CYS A 881 3.54 29.32 -20.37
N ILE A 882 2.25 29.34 -20.75
CA ILE A 882 1.15 29.77 -19.86
C ILE A 882 1.10 28.87 -18.62
N THR A 883 1.12 27.55 -18.82
CA THR A 883 1.03 26.58 -17.72
C THR A 883 2.26 26.65 -16.82
N ALA A 884 3.46 26.76 -17.40
CA ALA A 884 4.71 26.92 -16.66
C ALA A 884 4.74 28.20 -15.84
N SER A 885 4.23 29.30 -16.39
CA SER A 885 4.08 30.57 -15.68
C SER A 885 3.13 30.43 -14.50
N ALA A 886 1.94 29.87 -14.72
CA ALA A 886 0.93 29.70 -13.68
C ALA A 886 1.38 28.80 -12.51
N MET A 887 2.31 27.87 -12.77
CA MET A 887 2.68 26.82 -11.84
C MET A 887 4.11 26.92 -11.28
N GLY A 888 4.97 27.73 -11.87
CA GLY A 888 6.39 27.82 -11.51
C GLY A 888 6.93 29.25 -11.46
N VAL A 889 6.07 30.25 -11.62
CA VAL A 889 6.42 31.66 -11.45
C VAL A 889 5.59 32.27 -10.32
N ASP A 890 6.27 32.98 -9.41
CA ASP A 890 5.65 33.59 -8.25
C ASP A 890 6.21 35.01 -7.96
N PHE A 891 5.55 35.73 -7.05
CA PHE A 891 5.82 37.10 -6.65
C PHE A 891 6.08 37.14 -5.12
N PRO A 892 7.31 36.81 -4.67
CA PRO A 892 7.62 36.64 -3.25
C PRO A 892 7.31 37.87 -2.38
N GLU A 893 7.36 39.08 -2.96
CA GLU A 893 7.11 40.34 -2.25
C GLU A 893 5.62 40.70 -2.15
N SER A 894 4.75 40.00 -2.90
CA SER A 894 3.31 40.27 -2.89
C SER A 894 2.62 39.54 -1.73
N THR A 895 1.70 40.24 -1.05
CA THR A 895 0.84 39.70 0.00
C THR A 895 -0.48 39.13 -0.54
N LYS A 896 -0.70 39.21 -1.86
CA LYS A 896 -1.90 38.67 -2.50
C LYS A 896 -1.95 37.15 -2.37
N ARG A 897 -3.14 36.59 -2.21
CA ARG A 897 -3.33 35.13 -2.15
C ARG A 897 -2.74 34.48 -3.41
N PHE A 898 -2.00 33.38 -3.24
CA PHE A 898 -1.31 32.63 -4.31
C PHE A 898 -0.12 33.33 -4.98
N SER A 899 0.33 34.47 -4.46
CA SER A 899 1.56 35.13 -4.95
C SER A 899 2.83 34.35 -4.62
N ARG A 900 2.79 33.38 -3.70
CA ARG A 900 3.93 32.58 -3.26
C ARG A 900 3.69 31.10 -3.52
N LEU A 901 4.57 30.49 -4.31
CA LEU A 901 4.57 29.06 -4.64
C LEU A 901 5.63 28.29 -3.85
N ALA A 902 6.63 29.01 -3.33
CA ALA A 902 7.67 28.51 -2.44
C ALA A 902 7.95 29.53 -1.31
N ASP A 903 8.55 29.03 -0.23
CA ASP A 903 8.88 29.67 1.06
C ASP A 903 7.82 29.53 2.16
#